data_AF-A0A9E3JX93-F1
#
_entry.id   AF-A0A9E3JX93-F1
#
_cell.length_a   1.000
_cell.length_b   1.000
_cell.length_c   1.000
_cell.angle_alpha   90.00
_cell.angle_beta   90.00
_cell.angle_gamma   90.00
#
_symmetry.space_group_name_H-M   'P 1'
#
loop_
_entity.id
_entity.type
_entity.pdbx_description
1 polymer ?
#
loop_
_entity_poly.entity_id
_entity_poly.type
_entity_poly.pdbx_seq_one_letter_code
_entity_poly.pdbx_strand_id
1 'polypeptide(L)'
;MPNMRTERSRHRCRDESLPPPGIAGTGPITSAAPPLALALEYAARALLAELEAPASGRTPRRAPGALLLQRLSPVGVELLQWWCAERVCRTRTDNFNAAQRQALVHLLLAHEALRSDDADILHQRACGSPSRRDLPRGIPERAHHALRLAPGSGLRWVLQALIVWRWAHAPDDPASPWRMTAIAATPGIADRLRRALSNQDTASLHRHARLFLPPGRRAAFREWLDRACAGPSPALRVIDATVAGVAPAGPLTLIAERRTGPGAGAPARLRVDLRTDAGGAGPVPLTAFDVARAVRRGACKLPTLVPIARTGAALPATPPRRAGLRPRLGRIHRAQLEAGLRELRARDEPFAALDPARRPRMALFCDAPATLRAARRWLRDAGFAADAVAPARDATPAPQVRVTLDTLPPRASLADPRVCVVVALRSHRAPGGGAASAESMLAAGGALLWPEPEFAELRDEMLERAGRGRPPRHRLDVLAVIDDPRCRPDYAGLPHAPPAEADVPATDDFFLPGQRDDAALHDLAIPPDCTAPAGADPERLRDAPRRLLRRRRTTPVRKSVTTHAACDDRNGGLQAAFVAAAEADPLVESHALLDPRRQALRAHEALLARAPDGAGWPEALVRTAERVYLVDFQASCPAAPVPPTPGERALALWLRHVDALPPRQRDDRRWCRASLPAPLFWSWKRSGGALSHLLARLADASTPTRLVRSPWTSP
;
A
#
# COMPACT_ATOMS: atom_id res chain seq x y z
N MET A 1 6.22 -13.16 -53.28
CA MET A 1 6.93 -14.00 -52.28
C MET A 1 7.84 -13.11 -51.44
N PRO A 2 7.88 -13.26 -50.11
CA PRO A 2 6.81 -13.01 -49.15
C PRO A 2 6.96 -11.66 -48.42
N ASN A 3 5.80 -11.11 -48.03
CA ASN A 3 5.60 -9.89 -47.25
C ASN A 3 6.03 -10.07 -45.78
N MET A 4 6.95 -9.25 -45.28
CA MET A 4 7.19 -9.08 -43.84
C MET A 4 6.11 -8.18 -43.24
N ARG A 5 5.10 -8.77 -42.60
CA ARG A 5 4.20 -8.06 -41.68
C ARG A 5 4.81 -8.06 -40.29
N THR A 6 5.08 -6.87 -39.78
CA THR A 6 5.49 -6.60 -38.41
C THR A 6 4.34 -6.89 -37.44
N GLU A 7 4.51 -7.91 -36.59
CA GLU A 7 3.62 -8.21 -35.47
C GLU A 7 3.69 -7.08 -34.42
N ARG A 8 2.66 -6.23 -34.39
CA ARG A 8 2.39 -5.35 -33.23
C ARG A 8 1.75 -6.20 -32.14
N SER A 9 2.52 -6.56 -31.12
CA SER A 9 2.02 -7.17 -29.89
C SER A 9 1.07 -6.21 -29.14
N ARG A 10 -0.23 -6.34 -29.37
CA ARG A 10 -1.25 -5.72 -28.53
C ARG A 10 -1.40 -6.52 -27.24
N HIS A 11 -0.82 -6.02 -26.15
CA HIS A 11 -1.20 -6.43 -24.81
C HIS A 11 -2.66 -6.06 -24.55
N ARG A 12 -3.58 -7.02 -24.76
CA ARG A 12 -4.90 -6.99 -24.14
C ARG A 12 -4.74 -7.52 -22.73
N CYS A 13 -4.92 -6.66 -21.73
CA CYS A 13 -5.42 -7.09 -20.43
C CYS A 13 -6.67 -7.95 -20.70
N ARG A 14 -6.63 -9.21 -20.28
CA ARG A 14 -7.85 -10.02 -20.18
C ARG A 14 -8.67 -9.43 -19.05
N ASP A 15 -9.64 -8.62 -19.43
CA ASP A 15 -10.84 -8.37 -18.62
C ASP A 15 -11.46 -9.75 -18.34
N GLU A 16 -11.36 -10.22 -17.10
CA GLU A 16 -12.28 -11.24 -16.58
C GLU A 16 -13.65 -10.58 -16.44
N SER A 17 -14.32 -10.39 -17.57
CA SER A 17 -15.73 -10.08 -17.64
C SER A 17 -16.48 -11.36 -17.25
N LEU A 18 -16.80 -11.48 -15.96
CA LEU A 18 -17.92 -12.31 -15.54
C LEU A 18 -19.17 -11.74 -16.21
N PRO A 19 -19.96 -12.54 -16.93
CA PRO A 19 -21.19 -12.05 -17.53
C PRO A 19 -22.14 -11.58 -16.40
N PRO A 20 -23.00 -10.59 -16.66
CA PRO A 20 -24.12 -10.33 -15.75
C PRO A 20 -24.95 -11.62 -15.64
N PRO A 21 -25.59 -11.92 -14.48
CA PRO A 21 -26.47 -13.06 -14.37
C PRO A 21 -27.68 -12.82 -15.30
N GLY A 22 -27.62 -13.42 -16.48
CA GLY A 22 -28.61 -13.32 -17.54
C GLY A 22 -29.64 -14.43 -17.41
N ILE A 23 -30.89 -14.02 -17.43
CA ILE A 23 -32.10 -14.84 -17.43
C ILE A 23 -32.21 -15.64 -18.75
N ALA A 24 -32.74 -16.86 -18.62
CA ALA A 24 -33.31 -17.77 -19.62
C ALA A 24 -32.36 -18.79 -20.32
N GLY A 25 -32.52 -20.05 -19.91
CA GLY A 25 -32.02 -21.27 -20.54
C GLY A 25 -32.33 -22.47 -19.64
N THR A 26 -33.39 -23.20 -19.96
CA THR A 26 -34.08 -24.21 -19.13
C THR A 26 -33.22 -25.38 -18.66
N GLY A 27 -32.99 -25.45 -17.35
CA GLY A 27 -32.48 -26.58 -16.57
C GLY A 27 -32.29 -26.14 -15.11
N PRO A 28 -32.57 -26.97 -14.08
CA PRO A 28 -32.45 -26.53 -12.69
C PRO A 28 -30.98 -26.53 -12.29
N ILE A 29 -30.26 -25.48 -12.67
CA ILE A 29 -29.03 -25.11 -11.97
C ILE A 29 -29.50 -24.40 -10.70
N THR A 30 -29.50 -25.12 -9.58
CA THR A 30 -29.58 -24.51 -8.25
C THR A 30 -28.29 -23.73 -8.01
N SER A 31 -28.15 -22.58 -8.69
CA SER A 31 -27.06 -21.65 -8.47
C SER A 31 -27.25 -21.04 -7.08
N ALA A 32 -26.55 -21.61 -6.09
CA ALA A 32 -26.47 -21.02 -4.76
C ALA A 32 -26.12 -19.52 -4.87
N ALA A 33 -26.82 -18.67 -4.11
CA ALA A 33 -26.56 -17.24 -4.11
C ALA A 33 -25.08 -16.96 -3.79
N PRO A 34 -24.44 -15.96 -4.43
CA PRO A 34 -23.04 -15.67 -4.18
C PRO A 34 -22.82 -15.26 -2.71
N PRO A 35 -21.65 -15.56 -2.12
CA PRO A 35 -21.36 -15.12 -0.75
C PRO A 35 -21.45 -13.60 -0.61
N LEU A 36 -21.89 -13.12 0.56
CA LEU A 36 -22.02 -11.68 0.87
C LEU A 36 -20.77 -10.86 0.49
N ALA A 37 -19.58 -11.38 0.82
CA ALA A 37 -18.33 -10.69 0.49
C ALA A 37 -18.15 -10.45 -1.02
N LEU A 38 -18.64 -11.35 -1.88
CA LEU A 38 -18.59 -11.19 -3.33
C LEU A 38 -19.60 -10.16 -3.83
N ALA A 39 -20.82 -10.16 -3.27
CA ALA A 39 -21.83 -9.15 -3.58
C ALA A 39 -21.35 -7.73 -3.22
N LEU A 40 -20.74 -7.57 -2.04
CA LEU A 40 -20.12 -6.29 -1.63
C LEU A 40 -18.93 -5.91 -2.52
N GLU A 41 -18.14 -6.87 -2.98
CA GLU A 41 -17.04 -6.60 -3.91
C GLU A 41 -17.54 -6.05 -5.25
N TYR A 42 -18.66 -6.58 -5.76
CA TYR A 42 -19.30 -6.06 -6.97
C TYR A 42 -19.76 -4.60 -6.78
N ALA A 43 -20.46 -4.31 -5.69
CA ALA A 43 -20.89 -2.96 -5.34
C ALA A 43 -19.69 -1.99 -5.15
N ALA A 44 -18.60 -2.48 -4.53
CA ALA A 44 -17.37 -1.73 -4.35
C ALA A 44 -16.72 -1.34 -5.67
N ARG A 45 -16.67 -2.24 -6.66
CA ARG A 45 -16.13 -1.91 -7.98
C ARG A 45 -16.94 -0.82 -8.68
N ALA A 46 -18.27 -0.90 -8.62
CA ALA A 46 -19.15 0.13 -9.18
C ALA A 46 -18.94 1.49 -8.51
N LEU A 47 -18.85 1.53 -7.18
CA LEU A 47 -18.57 2.74 -6.41
C LEU A 47 -17.20 3.35 -6.74
N LEU A 48 -16.16 2.53 -6.78
CA LEU A 48 -14.80 2.99 -7.09
C LEU A 48 -14.67 3.48 -8.53
N ALA A 49 -15.35 2.84 -9.50
CA ALA A 49 -15.38 3.32 -10.88
C ALA A 49 -16.01 4.71 -11.00
N GLU A 50 -17.08 4.97 -10.24
CA GLU A 50 -17.70 6.31 -10.19
C GLU A 50 -16.76 7.35 -9.57
N LEU A 51 -15.97 6.98 -8.57
CA LEU A 51 -14.99 7.87 -7.94
C LEU A 51 -13.87 8.30 -8.89
N GLU A 52 -13.49 7.45 -9.84
CA GLU A 52 -12.47 7.76 -10.86
C GLU A 52 -13.01 8.54 -12.07
N ALA A 53 -14.34 8.60 -12.22
CA ALA A 53 -14.96 9.23 -13.37
C ALA A 53 -14.59 10.72 -13.45
N PRO A 54 -14.15 11.23 -14.61
CA PRO A 54 -13.84 12.65 -14.76
C PRO A 54 -15.11 13.49 -14.57
N ALA A 55 -15.00 14.63 -13.90
CA ALA A 55 -16.14 15.51 -13.61
C ALA A 55 -16.88 16.00 -14.88
N SER A 56 -16.21 15.94 -16.04
CA SER A 56 -16.76 16.29 -17.36
C SER A 56 -17.49 15.15 -18.07
N GLY A 57 -17.33 13.89 -17.62
CA GLY A 57 -18.06 12.75 -18.14
C GLY A 57 -19.44 12.66 -17.52
N ARG A 58 -20.50 12.86 -18.32
CA ARG A 58 -21.88 12.59 -17.87
C ARG A 58 -22.06 11.10 -17.61
N THR A 59 -21.81 10.64 -16.38
CA THR A 59 -22.34 9.36 -15.92
C THR A 59 -23.86 9.49 -15.77
N PRO A 60 -24.64 8.49 -16.20
CA PRO A 60 -26.08 8.54 -15.98
C PRO A 60 -26.34 8.61 -14.47
N ARG A 61 -27.13 9.60 -14.03
CA ARG A 61 -27.48 9.82 -12.61
C ARG A 61 -28.06 8.60 -11.87
N ARG A 62 -28.44 7.55 -12.61
CA ARG A 62 -29.00 6.27 -12.10
C ARG A 62 -28.00 5.12 -12.10
N ALA A 63 -26.73 5.33 -12.44
CA ALA A 63 -25.71 4.31 -12.35
C ALA A 63 -25.60 3.80 -10.89
N PRO A 64 -25.43 2.48 -10.67
CA PRO A 64 -25.32 1.92 -9.32
C PRO A 64 -24.22 2.60 -8.47
N GLY A 65 -23.05 2.88 -9.08
CA GLY A 65 -21.95 3.58 -8.41
C GLY A 65 -22.31 4.99 -7.95
N ALA A 66 -22.94 5.79 -8.81
CA ALA A 66 -23.42 7.14 -8.48
C ALA A 66 -24.43 7.14 -7.31
N LEU A 67 -25.34 6.15 -7.28
CA LEU A 67 -26.31 6.02 -6.19
C LEU A 67 -25.66 5.65 -4.87
N LEU A 68 -24.64 4.78 -4.89
CA LEU A 68 -23.87 4.41 -3.69
C LEU A 68 -23.06 5.62 -3.18
N LEU A 69 -22.40 6.35 -4.08
CA LEU A 69 -21.60 7.52 -3.72
C LEU A 69 -22.44 8.61 -3.05
N GLN A 70 -23.65 8.87 -3.54
CA GLN A 70 -24.60 9.83 -2.96
C GLN A 70 -25.12 9.45 -1.56
N ARG A 71 -24.95 8.19 -1.13
CA ARG A 71 -25.42 7.70 0.17
C ARG A 71 -24.36 7.74 1.26
N LEU A 72 -23.09 7.81 0.86
CA LEU A 72 -21.98 7.96 1.79
C LEU A 72 -22.05 9.32 2.48
N SER A 73 -21.54 9.37 3.70
CA SER A 73 -21.34 10.65 4.39
C SER A 73 -20.27 11.49 3.65
N PRO A 74 -20.26 12.83 3.83
CA PRO A 74 -19.19 13.66 3.27
C PRO A 74 -17.79 13.18 3.69
N VAL A 75 -17.65 12.77 4.96
CA VAL A 75 -16.42 12.19 5.52
C VAL A 75 -16.08 10.86 4.84
N GLY A 76 -17.06 9.99 4.64
CA GLY A 76 -16.90 8.71 3.94
C GLY A 76 -16.44 8.91 2.50
N VAL A 77 -17.00 9.88 1.77
CA VAL A 77 -16.56 10.23 0.41
C VAL A 77 -15.13 10.75 0.40
N GLU A 78 -14.80 11.71 1.27
CA GLU A 78 -13.45 12.31 1.35
C GLU A 78 -12.39 11.26 1.66
N LEU A 79 -12.62 10.41 2.67
CA LEU A 79 -11.68 9.35 3.05
C LEU A 79 -11.58 8.28 1.96
N LEU A 80 -12.68 7.93 1.31
CA LEU A 80 -12.67 6.95 0.23
C LEU A 80 -11.91 7.47 -1.00
N GLN A 81 -12.09 8.74 -1.36
CA GLN A 81 -11.26 9.42 -2.36
C GLN A 81 -9.79 9.39 -1.95
N TRP A 82 -9.47 9.79 -0.72
CA TRP A 82 -8.10 9.80 -0.23
C TRP A 82 -7.45 8.40 -0.23
N TRP A 83 -8.18 7.38 0.22
CA TRP A 83 -7.66 6.04 0.41
C TRP A 83 -7.58 5.23 -0.88
N CYS A 84 -8.52 5.42 -1.79
CA CYS A 84 -8.73 4.51 -2.91
C CYS A 84 -8.62 5.15 -4.29
N ALA A 85 -8.72 6.48 -4.43
CA ALA A 85 -8.63 7.10 -5.75
C ALA A 85 -7.22 6.97 -6.32
N GLU A 86 -7.10 6.54 -7.57
CA GLU A 86 -5.84 6.23 -8.22
C GLU A 86 -4.96 7.47 -8.33
N ARG A 87 -5.57 8.62 -8.65
CA ARG A 87 -4.87 9.91 -8.75
C ARG A 87 -4.18 10.29 -7.43
N VAL A 88 -4.86 10.08 -6.30
CA VAL A 88 -4.31 10.35 -4.96
C VAL A 88 -3.29 9.28 -4.57
N CYS A 89 -3.55 8.01 -4.88
CA CYS A 89 -2.60 6.94 -4.59
C CYS A 89 -1.26 7.14 -5.31
N ARG A 90 -1.25 7.85 -6.45
CA ARG A 90 -0.03 8.19 -7.19
C ARG A 90 0.82 9.24 -6.47
N THR A 91 0.21 10.15 -5.70
CA THR A 91 0.92 11.21 -4.98
C THR A 91 1.41 10.81 -3.59
N ARG A 92 0.99 9.66 -3.05
CA ARG A 92 1.39 9.19 -1.71
C ARG A 92 2.57 8.23 -1.73
N THR A 93 3.46 8.35 -0.73
CA THR A 93 4.54 7.39 -0.45
C THR A 93 4.04 5.98 -0.23
N ASP A 94 2.99 5.87 0.58
CA ASP A 94 2.40 4.62 1.03
C ASP A 94 0.95 4.59 0.60
N ASN A 95 0.45 3.38 0.30
CA ASN A 95 -0.95 3.16 -0.04
C ASN A 95 -1.47 1.93 0.71
N PHE A 96 -2.77 1.89 0.94
CA PHE A 96 -3.42 0.69 1.44
C PHE A 96 -3.30 -0.41 0.38
N ASN A 97 -2.91 -1.62 0.82
CA ASN A 97 -2.89 -2.78 -0.06
C ASN A 97 -4.33 -3.21 -0.44
N ALA A 98 -4.44 -4.16 -1.37
CA ALA A 98 -5.74 -4.63 -1.86
C ALA A 98 -6.66 -5.16 -0.74
N ALA A 99 -6.10 -5.84 0.27
CA ALA A 99 -6.85 -6.40 1.40
C ALA A 99 -7.45 -5.29 2.27
N GLN A 100 -6.61 -4.32 2.63
CA GLN A 100 -6.99 -3.16 3.46
C GLN A 100 -8.03 -2.30 2.76
N ARG A 101 -7.82 -1.99 1.47
CA ARG A 101 -8.80 -1.23 0.65
C ARG A 101 -10.14 -1.96 0.61
N GLN A 102 -10.14 -3.25 0.30
CA GLN A 102 -11.37 -4.04 0.25
C GLN A 102 -12.12 -4.01 1.59
N ALA A 103 -11.41 -4.19 2.70
CA ALA A 103 -11.99 -4.13 4.05
C ALA A 103 -12.62 -2.77 4.37
N LEU A 104 -11.93 -1.68 4.07
CA LEU A 104 -12.43 -0.32 4.34
C LEU A 104 -13.64 0.02 3.47
N VAL A 105 -13.59 -0.29 2.18
CA VAL A 105 -14.69 -0.03 1.24
C VAL A 105 -15.94 -0.85 1.61
N HIS A 106 -15.77 -2.15 1.90
CA HIS A 106 -16.90 -3.01 2.27
C HIS A 106 -17.57 -2.55 3.56
N LEU A 107 -16.79 -2.11 4.54
CA LEU A 107 -17.34 -1.58 5.79
C LEU A 107 -18.11 -0.27 5.56
N LEU A 108 -17.55 0.68 4.80
CA LEU A 108 -18.24 1.93 4.46
C LEU A 108 -19.53 1.67 3.67
N LEU A 109 -19.49 0.71 2.73
CA LEU A 109 -20.67 0.27 2.00
C LEU A 109 -21.73 -0.29 2.95
N ALA A 110 -21.39 -1.28 3.78
CA ALA A 110 -22.34 -1.90 4.69
C ALA A 110 -22.92 -0.89 5.70
N HIS A 111 -22.06 -0.08 6.30
CA HIS A 111 -22.42 0.78 7.42
C HIS A 111 -23.08 2.11 6.98
N GLU A 112 -22.52 2.81 5.98
CA GLU A 112 -23.02 4.13 5.57
C GLU A 112 -23.98 4.06 4.38
N ALA A 113 -23.64 3.29 3.33
CA ALA A 113 -24.40 3.30 2.07
C ALA A 113 -25.60 2.35 2.09
N LEU A 114 -25.42 1.13 2.60
CA LEU A 114 -26.44 0.07 2.66
C LEU A 114 -27.15 0.01 4.01
N ARG A 115 -26.55 0.58 5.07
CA ARG A 115 -27.16 0.82 6.40
C ARG A 115 -27.81 -0.42 7.01
N SER A 116 -27.06 -1.50 7.12
CA SER A 116 -27.50 -2.73 7.77
C SER A 116 -26.31 -3.51 8.30
N ASP A 117 -26.52 -4.29 9.36
CA ASP A 117 -25.60 -5.30 9.89
C ASP A 117 -26.10 -6.74 9.68
N ASP A 118 -27.30 -6.89 9.13
CA ASP A 118 -27.85 -8.17 8.71
C ASP A 118 -27.25 -8.61 7.38
N ALA A 119 -26.71 -9.82 7.35
CA ALA A 119 -25.97 -10.35 6.20
C ALA A 119 -26.86 -10.54 4.96
N ASP A 120 -28.10 -10.97 5.15
CA ASP A 120 -29.03 -11.26 4.05
C ASP A 120 -29.56 -9.96 3.45
N ILE A 121 -29.91 -8.98 4.30
CA ILE A 121 -30.31 -7.64 3.85
C ILE A 121 -29.16 -6.98 3.11
N LEU A 122 -27.92 -7.05 3.63
CA LEU A 122 -26.75 -6.50 2.95
C LEU A 122 -26.52 -7.16 1.60
N HIS A 123 -26.65 -8.50 1.51
CA HIS A 123 -26.49 -9.23 0.27
C HIS A 123 -27.54 -8.79 -0.77
N GLN A 124 -28.82 -8.77 -0.39
CA GLN A 124 -29.92 -8.33 -1.25
C GLN A 124 -29.70 -6.90 -1.77
N ARG A 125 -29.32 -5.97 -0.87
CA ARG A 125 -29.08 -4.56 -1.21
C ARG A 125 -27.83 -4.37 -2.08
N ALA A 126 -26.78 -5.15 -1.88
CA ALA A 126 -25.58 -5.10 -2.71
C ALA A 126 -25.84 -5.58 -4.15
N CYS A 127 -26.69 -6.59 -4.32
CA CYS A 127 -27.06 -7.14 -5.64
C CYS A 127 -28.14 -6.30 -6.36
N GLY A 128 -29.11 -5.74 -5.63
CA GLY A 128 -30.35 -5.21 -6.21
C GLY A 128 -30.42 -3.69 -6.45
N SER A 129 -29.39 -2.91 -6.14
CA SER A 129 -29.41 -1.43 -6.23
C SER A 129 -30.69 -0.82 -5.62
N PRO A 130 -30.95 -1.00 -4.31
CA PRO A 130 -32.19 -0.58 -3.64
C PRO A 130 -32.41 0.92 -3.82
N SER A 131 -33.65 1.39 -3.91
CA SER A 131 -33.93 2.83 -4.03
C SER A 131 -33.64 3.54 -2.69
N ARG A 132 -33.43 4.86 -2.71
CA ARG A 132 -33.20 5.64 -1.47
C ARG A 132 -34.40 5.59 -0.52
N ARG A 133 -35.61 5.33 -1.05
CA ARG A 133 -36.84 5.23 -0.26
C ARG A 133 -36.94 3.91 0.52
N ASP A 134 -36.25 2.87 0.05
CA ASP A 134 -36.25 1.52 0.64
C ASP A 134 -35.20 1.38 1.76
N LEU A 135 -34.39 2.42 1.97
CA LEU A 135 -33.35 2.44 3.00
C LEU A 135 -33.84 3.18 4.27
N PRO A 136 -33.46 2.69 5.45
CA PRO A 136 -33.74 3.41 6.69
C PRO A 136 -33.11 4.82 6.66
N ARG A 137 -33.83 5.79 7.21
CA ARG A 137 -33.44 7.22 7.19
C ARG A 137 -32.14 7.49 7.96
N GLY A 138 -31.79 6.65 8.95
CA GLY A 138 -30.58 6.75 9.76
C GLY A 138 -29.59 5.57 9.60
N ILE A 139 -28.38 5.76 10.11
CA ILE A 139 -27.40 4.66 10.32
C ILE A 139 -27.92 3.77 11.46
N PRO A 140 -27.71 2.44 11.43
CA PRO A 140 -28.11 1.56 12.52
C PRO A 140 -27.56 2.05 13.88
N GLU A 141 -28.43 2.16 14.88
CA GLU A 141 -28.02 2.55 16.23
C GLU A 141 -27.02 1.55 16.80
N ARG A 142 -27.20 0.25 16.52
CA ARG A 142 -26.24 -0.80 16.87
C ARG A 142 -25.90 -1.57 15.61
N ALA A 143 -24.61 -1.78 15.38
CA ALA A 143 -24.12 -2.55 14.25
C ALA A 143 -22.95 -3.44 14.68
N HIS A 144 -22.97 -4.71 14.25
CA HIS A 144 -21.87 -5.65 14.45
C HIS A 144 -21.40 -6.20 13.11
N HIS A 145 -20.17 -5.86 12.73
CA HIS A 145 -19.55 -6.35 11.49
C HIS A 145 -18.31 -7.18 11.79
N ALA A 146 -18.00 -8.13 10.90
CA ALA A 146 -16.73 -8.84 10.88
C ALA A 146 -15.98 -8.61 9.56
N LEU A 147 -14.66 -8.50 9.64
CA LEU A 147 -13.76 -8.40 8.49
C LEU A 147 -12.75 -9.54 8.57
N ARG A 148 -12.64 -10.36 7.52
CA ARG A 148 -11.70 -11.49 7.48
C ARG A 148 -10.55 -11.20 6.53
N LEU A 149 -9.35 -11.18 7.08
CA LEU A 149 -8.12 -10.74 6.45
C LEU A 149 -6.98 -11.70 6.83
N ALA A 150 -6.16 -12.11 5.86
CA ALA A 150 -5.00 -12.95 6.09
C ALA A 150 -4.05 -12.30 7.12
N PRO A 151 -3.41 -13.07 8.00
CA PRO A 151 -2.31 -12.55 8.81
C PRO A 151 -1.24 -11.89 7.94
N GLY A 152 -0.71 -10.75 8.39
CA GLY A 152 0.26 -9.97 7.62
C GLY A 152 -0.32 -9.06 6.53
N SER A 153 -1.61 -9.19 6.18
CA SER A 153 -2.29 -8.28 5.25
C SER A 153 -2.62 -6.91 5.86
N GLY A 154 -2.30 -6.71 7.14
CA GLY A 154 -2.27 -5.41 7.81
C GLY A 154 -3.53 -5.05 8.61
N LEU A 155 -4.03 -5.97 9.43
CA LEU A 155 -5.14 -5.75 10.38
C LEU A 155 -5.00 -4.47 11.20
N ARG A 156 -3.78 -4.15 11.66
CA ARG A 156 -3.50 -2.92 12.43
C ARG A 156 -3.82 -1.66 11.64
N TRP A 157 -3.43 -1.63 10.37
CA TRP A 157 -3.70 -0.51 9.47
C TRP A 157 -5.20 -0.33 9.25
N VAL A 158 -5.95 -1.43 9.09
CA VAL A 158 -7.41 -1.37 9.03
C VAL A 158 -7.97 -0.78 10.32
N LEU A 159 -7.59 -1.29 11.50
CA LEU A 159 -8.06 -0.75 12.79
C LEU A 159 -7.75 0.74 12.96
N GLN A 160 -6.53 1.17 12.62
CA GLN A 160 -6.14 2.58 12.68
C GLN A 160 -6.98 3.44 11.72
N ALA A 161 -7.25 2.96 10.51
CA ALA A 161 -8.13 3.64 9.57
C ALA A 161 -9.57 3.74 10.09
N LEU A 162 -10.05 2.75 10.85
CA LEU A 162 -11.36 2.82 11.50
C LEU A 162 -11.41 3.85 12.63
N ILE A 163 -10.33 3.97 13.42
CA ILE A 163 -10.20 5.04 14.43
C ILE A 163 -10.24 6.41 13.74
N VAL A 164 -9.46 6.57 12.67
CA VAL A 164 -9.40 7.81 11.88
C VAL A 164 -10.77 8.15 11.30
N TRP A 165 -11.46 7.17 10.70
CA TRP A 165 -12.80 7.35 10.17
C TRP A 165 -13.78 7.82 11.24
N ARG A 166 -13.75 7.20 12.43
CA ARG A 166 -14.65 7.58 13.53
C ARG A 166 -14.35 8.96 14.09
N TRP A 167 -13.09 9.31 14.24
CA TRP A 167 -12.69 10.66 14.62
C TRP A 167 -13.13 11.71 13.57
N ALA A 168 -12.95 11.43 12.28
CA ALA A 168 -13.20 12.39 11.21
C ALA A 168 -14.68 12.81 11.07
N HIS A 169 -15.61 12.04 11.63
CA HIS A 169 -17.04 12.37 11.75
C HIS A 169 -17.35 13.46 12.78
N ALA A 170 -16.43 13.75 13.71
CA ALA A 170 -16.58 14.82 14.69
C ALA A 170 -15.21 15.34 15.15
N PRO A 171 -14.47 16.03 14.26
CA PRO A 171 -13.09 16.43 14.53
C PRO A 171 -12.96 17.58 15.54
N ASP A 172 -13.98 18.42 15.67
CA ASP A 172 -13.95 19.66 16.46
C ASP A 172 -14.33 19.47 17.94
N ASP A 173 -14.79 18.27 18.31
CA ASP A 173 -15.13 17.95 19.70
C ASP A 173 -13.89 17.42 20.44
N PRO A 174 -13.30 18.19 21.37
CA PRO A 174 -12.12 17.75 22.13
C PRO A 174 -12.40 16.55 23.04
N ALA A 175 -13.66 16.33 23.46
CA ALA A 175 -14.05 15.14 24.20
C ALA A 175 -14.33 13.94 23.27
N SER A 176 -14.48 14.21 21.97
CA SER A 176 -15.07 13.35 20.94
C SER A 176 -16.46 12.83 21.33
N PRO A 177 -17.47 12.91 20.45
CA PRO A 177 -18.74 12.28 20.73
C PRO A 177 -18.61 10.76 20.70
N TRP A 178 -17.46 10.20 20.29
CA TRP A 178 -17.20 8.77 20.24
C TRP A 178 -16.19 8.33 21.29
N ARG A 179 -16.57 7.33 22.07
CA ARG A 179 -15.68 6.52 22.88
C ARG A 179 -15.25 5.30 22.08
N MET A 180 -13.96 5.18 21.78
CA MET A 180 -13.38 4.07 21.04
C MET A 180 -12.60 3.14 21.97
N THR A 181 -12.88 1.84 21.86
CA THR A 181 -12.20 0.79 22.61
C THR A 181 -11.66 -0.25 21.63
N ALA A 182 -10.34 -0.35 21.53
CA ALA A 182 -9.65 -1.40 20.79
C ALA A 182 -9.30 -2.55 21.75
N ILE A 183 -9.83 -3.74 21.48
CA ILE A 183 -9.56 -4.95 22.24
C ILE A 183 -8.56 -5.80 21.45
N ALA A 184 -7.45 -6.15 22.08
CA ALA A 184 -6.42 -7.02 21.52
C ALA A 184 -6.48 -8.40 22.17
N ALA A 185 -6.35 -9.46 21.37
CA ALA A 185 -6.48 -10.83 21.86
C ALA A 185 -5.38 -11.26 22.84
N THR A 186 -4.20 -10.65 22.76
CA THR A 186 -3.03 -10.98 23.59
C THR A 186 -2.34 -9.71 24.09
N PRO A 187 -1.58 -9.79 25.20
CA PRO A 187 -0.82 -8.66 25.73
C PRO A 187 0.13 -8.03 24.71
N GLY A 188 0.84 -8.84 23.92
CA GLY A 188 1.79 -8.28 22.96
C GLY A 188 1.14 -7.64 21.73
N ILE A 189 -0.05 -8.12 21.31
CA ILE A 189 -0.85 -7.39 20.30
C ILE A 189 -1.29 -6.04 20.86
N ALA A 190 -1.73 -5.99 22.12
CA ALA A 190 -2.11 -4.74 22.80
C ALA A 190 -0.93 -3.76 22.84
N ASP A 191 0.26 -4.22 23.23
CA ASP A 191 1.46 -3.38 23.30
C ASP A 191 1.91 -2.88 21.92
N ARG A 192 1.87 -3.72 20.89
CA ARG A 192 2.13 -3.29 19.51
C ARG A 192 1.14 -2.23 19.05
N LEU A 193 -0.15 -2.38 19.40
CA LEU A 193 -1.15 -1.38 19.05
C LEU A 193 -0.91 -0.05 19.79
N ARG A 194 -0.61 -0.08 21.10
CA ARG A 194 -0.29 1.13 21.87
C ARG A 194 0.90 1.88 21.26
N ARG A 195 1.99 1.15 20.96
CA ARG A 195 3.17 1.74 20.29
C ARG A 195 2.81 2.33 18.93
N ALA A 196 2.01 1.62 18.14
CA ALA A 196 1.56 2.08 16.83
C ALA A 196 0.58 3.28 16.89
N LEU A 197 -0.06 3.55 18.02
CA LEU A 197 -0.89 4.74 18.22
C LEU A 197 -0.08 5.92 18.78
N SER A 198 1.00 5.64 19.53
CA SER A 198 1.93 6.65 20.06
C SER A 198 2.96 7.11 19.03
N ASN A 199 3.67 8.21 19.28
CA ASN A 199 4.79 8.67 18.44
C ASN A 199 6.10 7.85 18.62
N GLN A 200 6.07 6.76 19.40
CA GLN A 200 7.27 5.99 19.78
C GLN A 200 7.63 4.87 18.79
N ASP A 201 6.74 4.51 17.86
CA ASP A 201 7.01 3.49 16.82
C ASP A 201 7.32 4.13 15.47
N THR A 202 8.26 3.53 14.73
CA THR A 202 8.55 3.88 13.33
C THR A 202 7.34 3.64 12.41
N ALA A 203 6.49 2.67 12.74
CA ALA A 203 5.25 2.35 12.02
C ALA A 203 4.00 2.98 12.68
N SER A 204 4.18 4.07 13.44
CA SER A 204 3.08 4.71 14.15
C SER A 204 2.13 5.46 13.24
N LEU A 205 0.89 5.60 13.72
CA LEU A 205 -0.16 6.40 13.11
C LEU A 205 0.24 7.88 12.97
N HIS A 206 1.06 8.40 13.90
CA HIS A 206 1.64 9.75 13.78
C HIS A 206 2.55 9.89 12.55
N ARG A 207 3.45 8.94 12.35
CA ARG A 207 4.42 8.95 11.23
C ARG A 207 3.74 8.70 9.90
N HIS A 208 2.74 7.81 9.86
CA HIS A 208 2.01 7.47 8.65
C HIS A 208 0.69 8.21 8.48
N ALA A 209 0.46 9.32 9.21
CA ALA A 209 -0.77 10.11 9.10
C ALA A 209 -1.10 10.53 7.65
N ARG A 210 -0.07 10.70 6.80
CA ARG A 210 -0.21 10.97 5.35
C ARG A 210 -0.98 9.87 4.61
N LEU A 211 -0.84 8.60 5.00
CA LEU A 211 -1.62 7.51 4.42
C LEU A 211 -3.10 7.66 4.78
N PHE A 212 -3.39 7.95 6.05
CA PHE A 212 -4.75 7.89 6.58
C PHE A 212 -5.58 9.15 6.32
N LEU A 213 -4.96 10.32 6.27
CA LEU A 213 -5.68 11.60 6.27
C LEU A 213 -5.20 12.57 5.18
N PRO A 214 -6.12 13.29 4.53
CA PRO A 214 -5.78 14.41 3.66
C PRO A 214 -5.13 15.55 4.46
N PRO A 215 -4.31 16.41 3.83
CA PRO A 215 -3.48 17.41 4.53
C PRO A 215 -4.27 18.28 5.54
N GLY A 216 -5.45 18.75 5.16
CA GLY A 216 -6.28 19.64 5.99
C GLY A 216 -6.75 19.05 7.31
N ARG A 217 -6.75 17.71 7.47
CA ARG A 217 -7.19 17.03 8.71
C ARG A 217 -6.05 16.62 9.64
N ARG A 218 -4.79 16.69 9.19
CA ARG A 218 -3.68 16.04 9.89
C ARG A 218 -3.29 16.72 11.20
N ALA A 219 -3.31 18.05 11.24
CA ALA A 219 -2.95 18.81 12.43
C ALA A 219 -3.93 18.53 13.58
N ALA A 220 -5.23 18.76 13.34
CA ALA A 220 -6.30 18.48 14.30
C ALA A 220 -6.29 17.02 14.77
N PHE A 221 -6.05 16.07 13.86
CA PHE A 221 -5.97 14.66 14.22
C PHE A 221 -4.79 14.35 15.14
N ARG A 222 -3.60 14.90 14.85
CA ARG A 222 -2.40 14.67 15.67
C ARG A 222 -2.60 15.19 17.08
N GLU A 223 -3.12 16.41 17.22
CA GLU A 223 -3.44 16.99 18.51
C GLU A 223 -4.46 16.15 19.29
N TRP A 224 -5.51 15.67 18.62
CA TRP A 224 -6.47 14.76 19.23
C TRP A 224 -5.83 13.44 19.65
N LEU A 225 -5.00 12.83 18.79
CA LEU A 225 -4.37 11.54 19.04
C LEU A 225 -3.37 11.62 20.21
N ASP A 226 -2.58 12.71 20.27
CA ASP A 226 -1.67 12.98 21.39
C ASP A 226 -2.43 13.06 22.71
N ARG A 227 -3.53 13.83 22.76
CA ARG A 227 -4.39 13.89 23.96
C ARG A 227 -5.03 12.55 24.29
N ALA A 228 -5.47 11.81 23.28
CA ALA A 228 -6.09 10.49 23.47
C ALA A 228 -5.10 9.45 24.00
N CYS A 229 -3.79 9.61 23.73
CA CYS A 229 -2.74 8.67 24.12
C CYS A 229 -1.93 9.10 25.36
N ALA A 230 -1.98 10.38 25.78
CA ALA A 230 -1.18 10.92 26.89
C ALA A 230 -1.55 10.38 28.29
N GLY A 231 -2.55 9.51 28.42
CA GLY A 231 -2.99 8.93 29.68
C GLY A 231 -4.27 8.09 29.54
N PRO A 232 -4.98 7.76 30.64
CA PRO A 232 -6.27 7.10 30.58
C PRO A 232 -7.34 8.05 29.99
N SER A 233 -7.43 8.10 28.67
CA SER A 233 -8.44 8.89 27.96
C SER A 233 -9.77 8.14 27.85
N PRO A 234 -10.91 8.82 28.05
CA PRO A 234 -12.22 8.25 27.74
C PRO A 234 -12.47 8.13 26.23
N ALA A 235 -11.69 8.81 25.38
CA ALA A 235 -11.92 8.85 23.93
C ALA A 235 -11.34 7.64 23.19
N LEU A 236 -10.18 7.13 23.60
CA LEU A 236 -9.53 5.97 23.00
C LEU A 236 -8.87 5.10 24.06
N ARG A 237 -9.22 3.81 24.09
CA ARG A 237 -8.66 2.81 25.03
C ARG A 237 -8.16 1.58 24.30
N VAL A 238 -7.01 1.04 24.73
CA VAL A 238 -6.49 -0.25 24.29
C VAL A 238 -6.52 -1.25 25.43
N ILE A 239 -7.37 -2.27 25.29
CA ILE A 239 -7.62 -3.31 26.29
C ILE A 239 -6.99 -4.63 25.84
N ASP A 240 -6.36 -5.33 26.78
CA ASP A 240 -5.95 -6.72 26.61
C ASP A 240 -7.10 -7.63 27.03
N ALA A 241 -7.57 -8.48 26.10
CA ALA A 241 -8.67 -9.41 26.31
C ALA A 241 -8.41 -10.38 27.46
N THR A 242 -7.15 -10.82 27.63
CA THR A 242 -6.75 -11.78 28.68
C THR A 242 -6.85 -11.15 30.07
N VAL A 243 -6.44 -9.90 30.20
CA VAL A 243 -6.53 -9.13 31.45
C VAL A 243 -7.97 -8.73 31.75
N ALA A 244 -8.76 -8.42 30.73
CA ALA A 244 -10.16 -8.00 30.89
C ALA A 244 -11.14 -9.17 31.08
N GLY A 245 -10.70 -10.43 30.98
CA GLY A 245 -11.58 -11.59 31.07
C GLY A 245 -12.60 -11.69 29.93
N VAL A 246 -12.31 -11.10 28.76
CA VAL A 246 -13.20 -11.08 27.61
C VAL A 246 -12.72 -12.11 26.59
N ALA A 247 -13.60 -12.99 26.13
CA ALA A 247 -13.29 -13.90 25.03
C ALA A 247 -13.01 -13.10 23.74
N PRO A 248 -11.81 -13.22 23.13
CA PRO A 248 -11.50 -12.49 21.90
C PRO A 248 -12.25 -13.08 20.71
N ALA A 249 -12.92 -12.23 19.93
CA ALA A 249 -13.59 -12.62 18.67
C ALA A 249 -12.60 -12.73 17.48
N GLY A 250 -11.38 -12.23 17.66
CA GLY A 250 -10.30 -12.19 16.69
C GLY A 250 -9.08 -11.51 17.30
N PRO A 251 -7.96 -11.39 16.56
CA PRO A 251 -6.76 -10.70 17.05
C PRO A 251 -7.01 -9.25 17.49
N LEU A 252 -7.94 -8.55 16.85
CA LEU A 252 -8.29 -7.17 17.14
C LEU A 252 -9.80 -6.95 16.98
N THR A 253 -10.40 -6.19 17.89
CA THR A 253 -11.78 -5.71 17.79
C THR A 253 -11.80 -4.22 18.06
N LEU A 254 -12.58 -3.44 17.29
CA LEU A 254 -12.87 -2.05 17.58
C LEU A 254 -14.33 -1.90 18.00
N ILE A 255 -14.56 -1.21 19.12
CA ILE A 255 -15.90 -0.80 19.58
C ILE A 255 -15.92 0.73 19.61
N ALA A 256 -16.85 1.35 18.91
CA ALA A 256 -17.07 2.80 18.93
C ALA A 256 -18.48 3.07 19.45
N GLU A 257 -18.59 3.82 20.55
CA GLU A 257 -19.84 4.15 21.23
C GLU A 257 -20.05 5.66 21.24
N ARG A 258 -21.22 6.13 20.80
CA ARG A 258 -21.55 7.54 20.84
C ARG A 258 -21.95 7.94 22.25
N ARG A 259 -21.24 8.91 22.85
CA ARG A 259 -21.59 9.52 24.12
C ARG A 259 -22.96 10.17 23.99
N THR A 260 -23.87 9.81 24.88
CA THR A 260 -25.20 10.41 25.01
C THR A 260 -25.25 11.26 26.28
N GLY A 261 -26.01 12.36 26.26
CA GLY A 261 -26.25 13.17 27.46
C GLY A 261 -27.09 12.41 28.50
N PRO A 262 -27.11 12.87 29.77
CA PRO A 262 -27.96 12.27 30.80
C PRO A 262 -29.44 12.35 30.36
N GLY A 263 -30.13 11.21 30.30
CA GLY A 263 -31.54 11.08 29.89
C GLY A 263 -31.79 10.68 28.43
N ALA A 264 -30.75 10.57 27.60
CA ALA A 264 -30.89 10.00 26.25
C ALA A 264 -30.85 8.46 26.30
N GLY A 265 -31.58 7.80 25.38
CA GLY A 265 -31.67 6.34 25.28
C GLY A 265 -30.34 5.62 25.02
N ALA A 266 -30.39 4.33 24.72
CA ALA A 266 -29.20 3.50 24.54
C ALA A 266 -28.21 4.14 23.53
N PRO A 267 -26.89 4.19 23.85
CA PRO A 267 -25.92 4.84 22.98
C PRO A 267 -25.75 4.08 21.67
N ALA A 268 -25.58 4.82 20.58
CA ALA A 268 -25.26 4.23 19.29
C ALA A 268 -23.89 3.54 19.36
N ARG A 269 -23.78 2.31 18.86
CA ARG A 269 -22.60 1.44 19.01
C ARG A 269 -22.26 0.72 17.70
N LEU A 270 -21.05 0.93 17.21
CA LEU A 270 -20.45 0.08 16.18
C LEU A 270 -19.45 -0.87 16.82
N ARG A 271 -19.57 -2.17 16.53
CA ARG A 271 -18.54 -3.18 16.78
C ARG A 271 -18.00 -3.72 15.46
N VAL A 272 -16.67 -3.78 15.32
CA VAL A 272 -15.99 -4.40 14.18
C VAL A 272 -14.96 -5.41 14.66
N ASP A 273 -15.16 -6.68 14.33
CA ASP A 273 -14.22 -7.76 14.64
C ASP A 273 -13.28 -7.98 13.44
N LEU A 274 -11.96 -7.86 13.67
CA LEU A 274 -10.93 -8.13 12.68
C LEU A 274 -10.41 -9.55 12.89
N ARG A 275 -10.72 -10.44 11.94
CA ARG A 275 -10.52 -11.89 12.06
C ARG A 275 -9.51 -12.40 11.04
N THR A 276 -8.84 -13.48 11.39
CA THR A 276 -7.86 -14.19 10.53
C THR A 276 -8.26 -15.62 10.21
N ASP A 277 -9.21 -16.17 10.95
CA ASP A 277 -9.69 -17.54 10.85
C ASP A 277 -10.88 -17.67 9.91
N ALA A 278 -11.02 -18.84 9.29
CA ALA A 278 -12.16 -19.13 8.41
C ALA A 278 -13.44 -19.47 9.18
N GLY A 279 -13.34 -19.90 10.45
CA GLY A 279 -14.46 -20.37 11.26
C GLY A 279 -14.44 -19.82 12.69
N GLY A 280 -15.61 -19.49 13.21
CA GLY A 280 -15.85 -19.13 14.62
C GLY A 280 -17.14 -18.35 14.77
N ALA A 281 -17.78 -18.46 15.94
CA ALA A 281 -19.06 -17.85 16.23
C ALA A 281 -19.01 -16.33 16.02
N GLY A 282 -19.94 -15.77 15.25
CA GLY A 282 -19.99 -14.34 14.94
C GLY A 282 -20.71 -14.02 13.63
N PRO A 283 -20.84 -12.72 13.28
CA PRO A 283 -21.49 -12.30 12.05
C PRO A 283 -20.72 -12.79 10.82
N VAL A 284 -21.45 -13.01 9.72
CA VAL A 284 -20.87 -13.34 8.42
C VAL A 284 -19.89 -12.22 8.02
N PRO A 285 -18.63 -12.54 7.66
CA PRO A 285 -17.65 -11.51 7.40
C PRO A 285 -17.97 -10.75 6.10
N LEU A 286 -17.94 -9.42 6.18
CA LEU A 286 -18.15 -8.53 5.03
C LEU A 286 -17.04 -8.68 3.99
N THR A 287 -15.86 -9.10 4.42
CA THR A 287 -14.70 -9.37 3.56
C THR A 287 -14.21 -10.80 3.72
N ALA A 288 -13.80 -11.41 2.61
CA ALA A 288 -13.17 -12.73 2.59
C ALA A 288 -11.82 -12.62 1.88
N PHE A 289 -10.78 -12.25 2.63
CA PHE A 289 -9.42 -12.07 2.11
C PHE A 289 -8.44 -13.04 2.78
N ASP A 290 -8.55 -14.33 2.46
CA ASP A 290 -7.70 -15.39 3.00
C ASP A 290 -6.24 -15.34 2.48
N VAL A 291 -5.37 -16.19 3.02
CA VAL A 291 -3.94 -16.25 2.65
C VAL A 291 -3.77 -16.49 1.15
N ALA A 292 -4.58 -17.38 0.58
CA ALA A 292 -4.49 -17.74 -0.81
C ALA A 292 -4.84 -16.54 -1.73
N ARG A 293 -5.91 -15.81 -1.41
CA ARG A 293 -6.29 -14.59 -2.10
C ARG A 293 -5.27 -13.47 -1.87
N ALA A 294 -4.68 -13.38 -0.68
CA ALA A 294 -3.68 -12.37 -0.38
C ALA A 294 -2.39 -12.54 -1.19
N VAL A 295 -1.91 -13.78 -1.36
CA VAL A 295 -0.80 -14.07 -2.27
C VAL A 295 -1.18 -13.75 -3.71
N ARG A 296 -2.34 -14.24 -4.20
CA ARG A 296 -2.79 -14.01 -5.59
C ARG A 296 -2.98 -12.52 -5.95
N ARG A 297 -3.24 -11.66 -4.96
CA ARG A 297 -3.40 -10.21 -5.13
C ARG A 297 -2.14 -9.41 -4.79
N GLY A 298 -1.01 -10.07 -4.53
CA GLY A 298 0.26 -9.41 -4.19
C GLY A 298 0.22 -8.63 -2.88
N ALA A 299 -0.72 -8.95 -1.98
CA ALA A 299 -0.83 -8.34 -0.66
C ALA A 299 0.06 -9.02 0.40
N CYS A 300 0.61 -10.19 0.07
CA CYS A 300 1.56 -10.96 0.87
C CYS A 300 2.73 -11.43 0.01
N LYS A 301 3.82 -11.86 0.67
CA LYS A 301 4.98 -12.46 0.01
C LYS A 301 4.59 -13.71 -0.80
N LEU A 302 5.26 -13.93 -1.92
CA LEU A 302 5.09 -15.12 -2.75
C LEU A 302 5.81 -16.33 -2.12
N PRO A 303 5.10 -17.40 -1.72
CA PRO A 303 5.73 -18.58 -1.13
C PRO A 303 6.49 -19.41 -2.18
N THR A 304 7.63 -19.96 -1.77
CA THR A 304 8.40 -20.96 -2.53
C THR A 304 8.74 -22.14 -1.63
N LEU A 305 8.47 -23.36 -2.10
CA LEU A 305 8.77 -24.57 -1.34
C LEU A 305 10.19 -25.04 -1.65
N VAL A 306 11.12 -24.75 -0.75
CA VAL A 306 12.54 -25.08 -0.90
C VAL A 306 12.72 -26.60 -0.82
N PRO A 307 13.38 -27.23 -1.80
CA PRO A 307 13.56 -28.67 -1.80
C PRO A 307 14.55 -29.11 -0.72
N ILE A 308 14.21 -30.19 -0.02
CA ILE A 308 15.08 -30.94 0.89
C ILE A 308 15.06 -32.39 0.44
N ALA A 309 16.21 -33.07 0.51
CA ALA A 309 16.29 -34.49 0.16
C ALA A 309 15.28 -35.31 0.99
N ARG A 310 14.39 -36.04 0.30
CA ARG A 310 13.41 -36.90 0.97
C ARG A 310 14.14 -38.06 1.64
N THR A 311 13.83 -38.31 2.91
CA THR A 311 14.39 -39.44 3.66
C THR A 311 13.30 -40.23 4.37
N GLY A 312 13.34 -41.56 4.21
CA GLY A 312 12.60 -42.53 5.03
C GLY A 312 11.08 -42.61 4.84
N ALA A 313 10.44 -43.31 5.80
CA ALA A 313 9.00 -43.55 5.88
C ALA A 313 8.20 -42.31 6.33
N ALA A 314 6.86 -42.41 6.29
CA ALA A 314 5.95 -41.33 6.71
C ALA A 314 6.22 -40.85 8.16
N LEU A 315 5.90 -39.59 8.44
CA LEU A 315 5.95 -39.05 9.80
C LEU A 315 4.98 -39.83 10.71
N PRO A 316 5.37 -40.11 11.97
CA PRO A 316 4.51 -40.81 12.91
C PRO A 316 3.26 -39.98 13.22
N ALA A 317 2.16 -40.65 13.54
CA ALA A 317 0.89 -39.98 13.88
C ALA A 317 0.93 -39.32 15.27
N THR A 318 1.73 -39.84 16.19
CA THR A 318 1.84 -39.36 17.57
C THR A 318 3.25 -38.83 17.86
N PRO A 319 3.38 -37.84 18.75
CA PRO A 319 4.67 -37.34 19.18
C PRO A 319 5.44 -38.42 19.98
N PRO A 320 6.78 -38.41 19.95
CA PRO A 320 7.58 -39.37 20.70
C PRO A 320 7.34 -39.25 22.22
N ARG A 321 7.05 -40.37 22.88
CA ARG A 321 6.65 -40.45 24.31
C ARG A 321 7.75 -40.02 25.29
N ARG A 322 9.03 -40.14 24.94
CA ARG A 322 10.17 -39.73 25.78
C ARG A 322 11.23 -39.06 24.93
N ALA A 323 11.57 -37.82 25.26
CA ALA A 323 12.79 -37.17 24.78
C ALA A 323 13.79 -37.13 25.93
N GLY A 324 15.01 -37.62 25.72
CA GLY A 324 16.07 -37.56 26.73
C GLY A 324 16.36 -36.12 27.16
N LEU A 325 17.02 -35.95 28.31
CA LEU A 325 17.34 -34.64 28.91
C LEU A 325 18.06 -33.68 27.94
N ARG A 326 18.84 -34.22 26.99
CA ARG A 326 19.51 -33.48 25.92
C ARG A 326 19.04 -33.94 24.53
N PRO A 327 17.86 -33.49 24.05
CA PRO A 327 17.34 -33.89 22.74
C PRO A 327 18.28 -33.40 21.63
N ARG A 328 18.54 -34.21 20.60
CA ARG A 328 19.35 -33.87 19.42
C ARG A 328 18.46 -33.81 18.19
N LEU A 329 18.79 -32.91 17.26
CA LEU A 329 18.12 -32.85 15.97
C LEU A 329 18.53 -34.04 15.10
N GLY A 330 17.54 -34.67 14.46
CA GLY A 330 17.75 -35.70 13.45
C GLY A 330 18.35 -35.15 12.16
N ARG A 331 18.77 -36.04 11.26
CA ARG A 331 19.41 -35.67 9.98
C ARG A 331 18.53 -34.74 9.14
N ILE A 332 17.23 -35.02 9.05
CA ILE A 332 16.30 -34.21 8.26
C ILE A 332 16.15 -32.80 8.85
N HIS A 333 16.03 -32.66 10.18
CA HIS A 333 15.90 -31.36 10.85
C HIS A 333 17.15 -30.49 10.66
N ARG A 334 18.34 -31.11 10.67
CA ARG A 334 19.59 -30.39 10.38
C ARG A 334 19.63 -29.90 8.93
N ALA A 335 19.27 -30.76 7.96
CA ALA A 335 19.21 -30.38 6.55
C ALA A 335 18.21 -29.22 6.31
N GLN A 336 17.06 -29.24 6.99
CA GLN A 336 16.08 -28.14 6.93
C GLN A 336 16.65 -26.83 7.49
N LEU A 337 17.33 -26.88 8.65
CA LEU A 337 17.96 -25.69 9.23
C LEU A 337 19.10 -25.15 8.36
N GLU A 338 19.95 -26.02 7.82
CA GLU A 338 21.02 -25.64 6.90
C GLU A 338 20.47 -24.96 5.64
N ALA A 339 19.37 -25.48 5.08
CA ALA A 339 18.69 -24.84 3.97
C ALA A 339 18.08 -23.48 4.35
N GLY A 340 17.45 -23.38 5.53
CA GLY A 340 16.94 -22.11 6.04
C GLY A 340 18.04 -21.06 6.22
N LEU A 341 19.19 -21.45 6.76
CA LEU A 341 20.35 -20.56 6.91
C LEU A 341 20.95 -20.14 5.57
N ARG A 342 20.98 -21.04 4.58
CA ARG A 342 21.43 -20.70 3.22
C ARG A 342 20.52 -19.64 2.60
N GLU A 343 19.21 -19.83 2.69
CA GLU A 343 18.21 -18.89 2.20
C GLU A 343 18.28 -17.54 2.94
N LEU A 344 18.57 -17.55 4.24
CA LEU A 344 18.73 -16.33 5.03
C LEU A 344 19.98 -15.55 4.60
N ARG A 345 21.12 -16.23 4.45
CA ARG A 345 22.40 -15.62 4.03
C ARG A 345 22.33 -15.05 2.62
N ALA A 346 21.68 -15.77 1.69
CA ALA A 346 21.51 -15.32 0.32
C ALA A 346 20.72 -13.99 0.17
N ARG A 347 20.01 -13.56 1.22
CA ARG A 347 19.24 -12.31 1.24
C ARG A 347 19.89 -11.21 2.08
N ASP A 348 20.84 -11.53 2.94
CA ASP A 348 21.28 -10.62 4.02
C ASP A 348 21.98 -9.37 3.49
N GLU A 349 23.12 -9.55 2.82
CA GLU A 349 23.92 -8.45 2.29
C GLU A 349 23.16 -7.65 1.21
N PRO A 350 22.50 -8.27 0.20
CA PRO A 350 21.80 -7.50 -0.81
C PRO A 350 20.62 -6.70 -0.26
N PHE A 351 19.87 -7.23 0.72
CA PHE A 351 18.77 -6.46 1.33
C PHE A 351 19.32 -5.33 2.18
N ALA A 352 20.40 -5.56 2.94
CA ALA A 352 21.05 -4.51 3.70
C ALA A 352 21.65 -3.40 2.81
N ALA A 353 22.12 -3.76 1.60
CA ALA A 353 22.61 -2.80 0.62
C ALA A 353 21.48 -1.92 0.03
N LEU A 354 20.26 -2.44 -0.07
CA LEU A 354 19.08 -1.64 -0.43
C LEU A 354 18.58 -0.78 0.72
N ASP A 355 18.41 -1.38 1.90
CA ASP A 355 17.98 -0.69 3.13
C ASP A 355 18.52 -1.45 4.37
N PRO A 356 19.48 -0.87 5.11
CA PRO A 356 20.05 -1.49 6.31
C PRO A 356 19.01 -1.82 7.39
N ALA A 357 17.88 -1.12 7.43
CA ALA A 357 16.79 -1.37 8.37
C ALA A 357 15.90 -2.55 7.96
N ARG A 358 16.08 -3.15 6.78
CA ARG A 358 15.24 -4.25 6.26
C ARG A 358 15.98 -5.58 6.12
N ARG A 359 16.87 -5.85 7.06
CA ARG A 359 17.56 -7.16 7.11
C ARG A 359 16.56 -8.32 7.29
N PRO A 360 16.74 -9.44 6.56
CA PRO A 360 15.85 -10.59 6.63
C PRO A 360 16.04 -11.37 7.94
N ARG A 361 14.96 -12.02 8.38
CA ARG A 361 14.86 -12.92 9.52
C ARG A 361 14.33 -14.29 9.10
N MET A 362 14.67 -15.28 9.91
CA MET A 362 14.13 -16.64 9.81
C MET A 362 13.17 -16.92 10.97
N ALA A 363 11.97 -17.41 10.68
CA ALA A 363 11.04 -17.94 11.67
C ALA A 363 11.13 -19.48 11.67
N LEU A 364 11.42 -20.05 12.85
CA LEU A 364 11.57 -21.48 13.05
C LEU A 364 10.43 -22.01 13.93
N PHE A 365 9.58 -22.86 13.35
CA PHE A 365 8.45 -23.49 14.01
C PHE A 365 8.79 -24.93 14.39
N CYS A 366 8.55 -25.27 15.66
CA CYS A 366 8.79 -26.61 16.19
C CYS A 366 7.49 -27.20 16.74
N ASP A 367 7.18 -28.44 16.39
CA ASP A 367 5.96 -29.14 16.83
C ASP A 367 6.07 -29.76 18.24
N ALA A 368 7.28 -29.81 18.81
CA ALA A 368 7.53 -30.37 20.13
C ALA A 368 8.52 -29.53 20.94
N PRO A 369 8.34 -29.40 22.28
CA PRO A 369 9.29 -28.68 23.15
C PRO A 369 10.72 -29.23 23.08
N ALA A 370 10.88 -30.54 22.86
CA ALA A 370 12.18 -31.18 22.71
C ALA A 370 12.90 -30.71 21.44
N THR A 371 12.18 -30.62 20.32
CA THR A 371 12.68 -30.13 19.03
C THR A 371 13.08 -28.65 19.13
N LEU A 372 12.28 -27.83 19.81
CA LEU A 372 12.60 -26.42 20.07
C LEU A 372 13.90 -26.26 20.88
N ARG A 373 14.07 -27.03 21.97
CA ARG A 373 15.31 -27.02 22.77
C ARG A 373 16.52 -27.48 21.95
N ALA A 374 16.36 -28.54 21.15
CA ALA A 374 17.42 -29.07 20.30
C ALA A 374 17.84 -28.05 19.21
N ALA A 375 16.87 -27.38 18.58
CA ALA A 375 17.13 -26.35 17.59
C ALA A 375 17.82 -25.12 18.18
N ARG A 376 17.38 -24.64 19.36
CA ARG A 376 18.04 -23.53 20.05
C ARG A 376 19.50 -23.86 20.40
N ARG A 377 19.80 -25.10 20.78
CA ARG A 377 21.18 -25.53 21.02
C ARG A 377 21.98 -25.56 19.71
N TRP A 378 21.43 -26.19 18.68
CA TRP A 378 22.08 -26.28 17.37
C TRP A 378 22.43 -24.91 16.77
N LEU A 379 21.53 -23.92 16.89
CA LEU A 379 21.79 -22.56 16.41
C LEU A 379 22.97 -21.88 17.16
N ARG A 380 23.08 -22.10 18.48
CA ARG A 380 24.23 -21.62 19.27
C ARG A 380 25.52 -22.31 18.84
N ASP A 381 25.47 -23.63 18.66
CA ASP A 381 26.62 -24.43 18.20
C ASP A 381 27.06 -24.00 16.77
N ALA A 382 26.12 -23.53 15.95
CA ALA A 382 26.37 -22.96 14.63
C ALA A 382 26.89 -21.50 14.64
N GLY A 383 27.17 -20.93 15.82
CA GLY A 383 27.78 -19.61 15.99
C GLY A 383 26.81 -18.43 16.12
N PHE A 384 25.50 -18.65 16.29
CA PHE A 384 24.59 -17.55 16.59
C PHE A 384 24.76 -17.05 18.03
N ALA A 385 24.96 -15.73 18.17
CA ALA A 385 24.94 -15.07 19.47
C ALA A 385 23.59 -15.30 20.19
N ALA A 386 23.61 -15.32 21.52
CA ALA A 386 22.44 -15.66 22.33
C ALA A 386 21.27 -14.69 22.14
N ASP A 387 21.56 -13.43 21.81
CA ASP A 387 20.61 -12.36 21.53
C ASP A 387 20.16 -12.30 20.06
N ALA A 388 20.87 -12.98 19.15
CA ALA A 388 20.46 -13.14 17.76
C ALA A 388 19.33 -14.17 17.58
N VAL A 389 19.01 -14.96 18.62
CA VAL A 389 17.95 -15.97 18.64
C VAL A 389 16.96 -15.67 19.76
N ALA A 390 15.72 -15.38 19.42
CA ALA A 390 14.67 -15.05 20.40
C ALA A 390 13.46 -15.98 20.27
N PRO A 391 12.70 -16.24 21.35
CA PRO A 391 11.38 -16.81 21.21
C PRO A 391 10.49 -15.86 20.40
N ALA A 392 9.62 -16.40 19.56
CA ALA A 392 8.58 -15.62 18.93
C ALA A 392 7.67 -15.08 20.02
N ARG A 393 7.60 -13.76 20.08
CA ARG A 393 6.69 -13.03 20.94
C ARG A 393 5.82 -12.16 20.08
N ASP A 394 4.70 -11.75 20.62
CA ASP A 394 3.89 -10.70 20.06
C ASP A 394 4.53 -9.30 20.18
N ALA A 395 5.81 -9.18 20.48
CA ALA A 395 6.56 -7.93 20.44
C ALA A 395 7.41 -7.87 19.16
N THR A 396 7.68 -6.67 18.66
CA THR A 396 8.64 -6.49 17.57
C THR A 396 10.01 -6.95 18.06
N PRO A 397 10.63 -7.96 17.44
CA PRO A 397 11.93 -8.44 17.89
C PRO A 397 12.99 -7.36 17.73
N ALA A 398 13.93 -7.30 18.68
CA ALA A 398 15.03 -6.34 18.65
C ALA A 398 15.85 -6.45 17.34
N PRO A 399 16.45 -5.37 16.83
CA PRO A 399 17.10 -5.34 15.51
C PRO A 399 18.12 -6.46 15.29
N GLN A 400 18.88 -6.85 16.31
CA GLN A 400 19.88 -7.91 16.27
C GLN A 400 19.30 -9.33 16.13
N VAL A 401 18.02 -9.54 16.43
CA VAL A 401 17.38 -10.86 16.31
C VAL A 401 17.32 -11.26 14.84
N ARG A 402 17.95 -12.39 14.51
CA ARG A 402 17.98 -12.99 13.17
C ARG A 402 17.08 -14.21 13.05
N VAL A 403 16.86 -14.93 14.16
CA VAL A 403 16.02 -16.13 14.20
C VAL A 403 14.99 -16.02 15.31
N THR A 404 13.71 -16.23 14.97
CA THR A 404 12.62 -16.37 15.95
C THR A 404 12.21 -17.84 16.09
N LEU A 405 11.97 -18.29 17.32
CA LEU A 405 11.60 -19.67 17.65
C LEU A 405 10.15 -19.72 18.15
N ASP A 406 9.27 -20.48 17.50
CA ASP A 406 7.87 -20.63 17.94
C ASP A 406 7.38 -22.09 17.87
N THR A 407 6.19 -22.34 18.41
CA THR A 407 5.47 -23.61 18.29
C THR A 407 4.82 -23.77 16.92
N LEU A 408 4.55 -25.00 16.50
CA LEU A 408 3.74 -25.34 15.33
C LEU A 408 2.41 -25.98 15.77
N PRO A 409 1.24 -25.49 15.31
CA PRO A 409 1.05 -24.31 14.47
C PRO A 409 1.49 -23.01 15.17
N PRO A 410 1.87 -21.97 14.42
CA PRO A 410 2.24 -20.67 14.97
C PRO A 410 1.11 -20.12 15.82
N ARG A 411 1.45 -19.47 16.94
CA ARG A 411 0.44 -18.77 17.73
C ARG A 411 0.01 -17.49 17.00
N ALA A 412 -1.23 -17.06 17.25
CA ALA A 412 -1.79 -15.84 16.67
C ALA A 412 -0.85 -14.66 16.92
N SER A 413 -0.07 -14.31 15.90
CA SER A 413 0.92 -13.25 15.98
C SER A 413 0.81 -12.39 14.73
N LEU A 414 0.92 -11.08 14.93
CA LEU A 414 1.01 -10.17 13.81
C LEU A 414 2.30 -10.49 13.04
N ALA A 415 2.17 -10.85 11.76
CA ALA A 415 3.30 -11.21 10.93
C ALA A 415 4.38 -10.11 10.93
N ASP A 416 5.64 -10.52 11.10
CA ASP A 416 6.81 -9.66 11.02
C ASP A 416 7.24 -9.54 9.54
N PRO A 417 7.20 -8.34 8.94
CA PRO A 417 7.67 -8.10 7.58
C PRO A 417 9.07 -8.62 7.30
N ARG A 418 9.97 -8.64 8.29
CA ARG A 418 11.35 -9.10 8.12
C ARG A 418 11.48 -10.61 7.96
N VAL A 419 10.46 -11.40 8.33
CA VAL A 419 10.49 -12.85 8.13
C VAL A 419 10.44 -13.17 6.64
N CYS A 420 11.57 -13.60 6.09
CA CYS A 420 11.71 -13.98 4.67
C CYS A 420 11.94 -15.49 4.49
N VAL A 421 12.23 -16.17 5.59
CA VAL A 421 12.49 -17.61 5.63
C VAL A 421 11.65 -18.22 6.74
N VAL A 422 10.88 -19.26 6.43
CA VAL A 422 10.10 -20.04 7.38
C VAL A 422 10.61 -21.48 7.34
N VAL A 423 10.96 -22.02 8.50
CA VAL A 423 11.39 -23.41 8.65
C VAL A 423 10.46 -24.12 9.62
N ALA A 424 9.89 -25.26 9.24
CA ALA A 424 9.12 -26.12 10.14
C ALA A 424 9.86 -27.43 10.42
N LEU A 425 10.13 -27.67 11.71
CA LEU A 425 10.70 -28.92 12.20
C LEU A 425 9.58 -29.79 12.75
N ARG A 426 9.11 -30.72 11.91
CA ARG A 426 8.08 -31.69 12.26
C ARG A 426 8.71 -33.00 12.73
N SER A 427 8.25 -33.46 13.87
CA SER A 427 8.56 -34.73 14.50
C SER A 427 7.40 -35.72 14.35
N HIS A 428 6.18 -35.22 14.13
CA HIS A 428 4.95 -36.00 13.92
C HIS A 428 4.00 -35.28 12.95
N ARG A 429 2.94 -35.98 12.50
CA ARG A 429 1.88 -35.37 11.69
C ARG A 429 1.07 -34.37 12.51
N ALA A 430 0.67 -33.27 11.88
CA ALA A 430 -0.15 -32.26 12.54
C ALA A 430 -1.53 -32.83 12.93
N PRO A 431 -1.98 -32.66 14.19
CA PRO A 431 -3.33 -33.02 14.59
C PRO A 431 -4.34 -32.12 13.86
N GLY A 432 -5.39 -32.70 13.27
CA GLY A 432 -6.43 -31.95 12.55
C GLY A 432 -6.13 -31.62 11.08
N GLY A 433 -5.06 -32.19 10.49
CA GLY A 433 -4.72 -32.05 9.07
C GLY A 433 -3.61 -31.03 8.82
N GLY A 434 -2.69 -31.34 7.89
CA GLY A 434 -1.50 -30.53 7.66
C GLY A 434 -1.76 -29.20 6.93
N ALA A 435 -2.86 -29.09 6.18
CA ALA A 435 -3.21 -27.90 5.41
C ALA A 435 -3.40 -26.64 6.29
N ALA A 436 -4.09 -26.75 7.43
CA ALA A 436 -4.27 -25.62 8.35
C ALA A 436 -2.95 -25.15 8.97
N SER A 437 -2.04 -26.09 9.24
CA SER A 437 -0.68 -25.80 9.71
C SER A 437 0.14 -25.10 8.62
N ALA A 438 0.03 -25.54 7.36
CA ALA A 438 0.69 -24.92 6.21
C ALA A 438 0.18 -23.49 6.00
N GLU A 439 -1.13 -23.27 5.99
CA GLU A 439 -1.74 -21.93 5.87
C GLU A 439 -1.23 -20.99 6.98
N SER A 440 -1.24 -21.45 8.22
CA SER A 440 -0.77 -20.65 9.37
C SER A 440 0.72 -20.29 9.26
N MET A 441 1.56 -21.20 8.75
CA MET A 441 2.97 -20.92 8.49
C MET A 441 3.17 -19.86 7.40
N LEU A 442 2.45 -19.98 6.28
CA LEU A 442 2.49 -18.98 5.21
C LEU A 442 2.03 -17.61 5.74
N ALA A 443 1.01 -17.61 6.58
CA ALA A 443 0.46 -16.41 7.16
C ALA A 443 1.45 -15.70 8.11
N ALA A 444 2.22 -16.46 8.91
CA ALA A 444 3.22 -15.91 9.82
C ALA A 444 4.38 -15.19 9.09
N GLY A 445 4.75 -15.68 7.89
CA GLY A 445 5.77 -15.06 7.03
C GLY A 445 5.23 -14.14 5.94
N GLY A 446 3.91 -13.94 5.87
CA GLY A 446 3.24 -13.37 4.71
C GLY A 446 3.38 -11.86 4.53
N ALA A 447 3.63 -11.09 5.60
CA ALA A 447 3.72 -9.62 5.52
C ALA A 447 4.80 -9.16 4.54
N LEU A 448 4.50 -8.19 3.67
CA LEU A 448 5.48 -7.64 2.72
C LEU A 448 6.61 -6.90 3.45
N LEU A 449 7.85 -7.15 3.05
CA LEU A 449 9.02 -6.38 3.52
C LEU A 449 9.17 -5.09 2.73
N TRP A 450 8.71 -5.08 1.48
CA TRP A 450 8.80 -3.96 0.55
C TRP A 450 7.40 -3.53 0.09
N PRO A 451 6.53 -3.07 1.01
CA PRO A 451 5.13 -2.77 0.69
C PRO A 451 4.96 -1.59 -0.27
N GLU A 452 6.01 -0.83 -0.55
CA GLU A 452 5.93 0.39 -1.33
C GLU A 452 5.47 0.14 -2.77
N PRO A 453 4.83 1.13 -3.41
CA PRO A 453 4.27 0.95 -4.74
C PRO A 453 5.33 0.69 -5.83
N GLU A 454 6.59 1.09 -5.63
CA GLU A 454 7.68 0.84 -6.61
C GLU A 454 7.97 -0.65 -6.78
N PHE A 455 7.65 -1.48 -5.79
CA PHE A 455 7.79 -2.93 -5.85
C PHE A 455 6.53 -3.63 -6.38
N ALA A 456 5.44 -2.91 -6.65
CA ALA A 456 4.17 -3.52 -7.06
C ALA A 456 4.28 -4.26 -8.40
N GLU A 457 4.88 -3.65 -9.40
CA GLU A 457 5.06 -4.28 -10.72
C GLU A 457 5.95 -5.51 -10.65
N LEU A 458 6.95 -5.50 -9.76
CA LEU A 458 7.83 -6.64 -9.53
C LEU A 458 7.05 -7.80 -8.89
N ARG A 459 6.15 -7.52 -7.95
CA ARG A 459 5.24 -8.53 -7.40
C ARG A 459 4.31 -9.08 -8.48
N ASP A 460 3.74 -8.22 -9.32
CA ASP A 460 2.85 -8.64 -10.41
C ASP A 460 3.58 -9.54 -11.42
N GLU A 461 4.82 -9.19 -11.80
CA GLU A 461 5.68 -10.02 -12.65
C GLU A 461 5.94 -11.40 -12.00
N MET A 462 6.25 -11.43 -10.70
CA MET A 462 6.48 -12.69 -9.98
C MET A 462 5.22 -13.55 -9.89
N LEU A 463 4.06 -12.94 -9.67
CA LEU A 463 2.77 -13.65 -9.63
C LEU A 463 2.41 -14.22 -11.00
N GLU A 464 2.63 -13.48 -12.08
CA GLU A 464 2.41 -13.96 -13.45
C GLU A 464 3.32 -15.15 -13.77
N ARG A 465 4.59 -15.11 -13.33
CA ARG A 465 5.52 -16.24 -13.47
C ARG A 465 5.09 -17.44 -12.65
N ALA A 466 4.70 -17.24 -11.40
CA ALA A 466 4.21 -18.30 -10.52
C ALA A 466 2.97 -18.98 -11.11
N GLY A 467 2.03 -18.21 -11.66
CA GLY A 467 0.85 -18.73 -12.35
C GLY A 467 1.17 -19.57 -13.59
N ARG A 468 2.34 -19.37 -14.19
CA ARG A 468 2.88 -20.19 -15.30
C ARG A 468 3.78 -21.33 -14.82
N GLY A 469 3.86 -21.60 -13.52
CA GLY A 469 4.74 -22.63 -12.96
C GLY A 469 6.23 -22.34 -13.17
N ARG A 470 6.64 -21.07 -13.27
CA ARG A 470 8.04 -20.67 -13.44
C ARG A 470 8.63 -20.17 -12.11
N PRO A 471 9.92 -20.42 -11.85
CA PRO A 471 10.58 -19.95 -10.63
C PRO A 471 10.68 -18.41 -10.60
N PRO A 472 10.82 -17.81 -9.41
CA PRO A 472 11.04 -16.38 -9.26
C PRO A 472 12.37 -15.93 -9.88
N ARG A 473 12.45 -14.67 -10.33
CA ARG A 473 13.68 -14.05 -10.88
C ARG A 473 14.51 -13.28 -9.86
N HIS A 474 13.96 -13.06 -8.67
CA HIS A 474 14.66 -12.44 -7.55
C HIS A 474 14.07 -12.90 -6.22
N ARG A 475 14.62 -12.43 -5.10
CA ARG A 475 14.22 -12.82 -3.74
C ARG A 475 13.40 -11.77 -2.97
N LEU A 476 13.26 -10.55 -3.49
CA LEU A 476 12.39 -9.50 -2.91
C LEU A 476 10.94 -9.98 -2.78
N ASP A 477 10.37 -9.85 -1.57
CA ASP A 477 9.02 -10.32 -1.21
C ASP A 477 8.71 -11.77 -1.60
N VAL A 478 9.73 -12.63 -1.70
CA VAL A 478 9.59 -14.08 -1.85
C VAL A 478 9.85 -14.76 -0.50
N LEU A 479 8.87 -15.52 -0.02
CA LEU A 479 8.95 -16.28 1.22
C LEU A 479 9.53 -17.67 0.94
N ALA A 480 10.72 -17.96 1.45
CA ALA A 480 11.29 -19.30 1.41
C ALA A 480 10.65 -20.16 2.51
N VAL A 481 9.98 -21.25 2.12
CA VAL A 481 9.32 -22.18 3.05
C VAL A 481 10.06 -23.51 3.00
N ILE A 482 10.63 -23.90 4.13
CA ILE A 482 11.32 -25.15 4.34
C ILE A 482 10.46 -25.98 5.29
N ASP A 483 9.83 -27.04 4.78
CA ASP A 483 9.08 -28.00 5.58
C ASP A 483 9.61 -29.42 5.30
N ASP A 484 9.10 -30.42 6.00
CA ASP A 484 9.44 -31.80 5.75
C ASP A 484 8.93 -32.19 4.35
N PRO A 485 9.75 -32.82 3.48
CA PRO A 485 9.29 -33.26 2.17
C PRO A 485 8.03 -34.13 2.20
N ARG A 486 7.80 -34.85 3.30
CA ARG A 486 6.61 -35.70 3.54
C ARG A 486 5.33 -34.89 3.77
N CYS A 487 5.45 -33.60 4.11
CA CYS A 487 4.35 -32.66 4.33
C CYS A 487 4.06 -31.78 3.10
N ARG A 488 4.75 -31.98 1.97
CA ARG A 488 4.49 -31.22 0.74
C ARG A 488 3.03 -31.26 0.25
N PRO A 489 2.27 -32.38 0.38
CA PRO A 489 0.85 -32.40 0.04
C PRO A 489 -0.01 -31.38 0.81
N ASP A 490 0.43 -30.95 1.99
CA ASP A 490 -0.28 -29.97 2.82
C ASP A 490 -0.38 -28.58 2.15
N TYR A 491 0.47 -28.31 1.16
CA TYR A 491 0.53 -27.05 0.42
C TYR A 491 -0.22 -27.08 -0.92
N ALA A 492 -0.82 -28.21 -1.33
CA ALA A 492 -1.37 -28.39 -2.67
C ALA A 492 -2.48 -27.38 -3.04
N GLY A 493 -3.29 -26.97 -2.06
CA GLY A 493 -4.35 -25.96 -2.25
C GLY A 493 -3.91 -24.50 -2.06
N LEU A 494 -2.64 -24.26 -1.74
CA LEU A 494 -2.10 -22.94 -1.41
C LEU A 494 -1.24 -22.41 -2.56
N PRO A 495 -1.33 -21.11 -2.91
CA PRO A 495 -0.53 -20.53 -3.98
C PRO A 495 0.95 -20.50 -3.59
N HIS A 496 1.78 -21.13 -4.41
CA HIS A 496 3.23 -21.14 -4.27
C HIS A 496 3.89 -21.23 -5.65
N ALA A 497 5.10 -20.70 -5.75
CA ALA A 497 5.94 -20.84 -6.94
C ALA A 497 6.92 -22.01 -6.79
N PRO A 498 7.47 -22.52 -7.91
CA PRO A 498 8.67 -23.35 -7.88
C PRO A 498 9.80 -22.67 -7.10
N PRO A 499 10.72 -23.44 -6.50
CA PRO A 499 11.86 -22.86 -5.77
C PRO A 499 12.68 -21.95 -6.67
N ALA A 500 13.21 -20.88 -6.09
CA ALA A 500 14.19 -20.03 -6.76
C ALA A 500 15.41 -20.86 -7.18
N GLU A 501 15.97 -20.56 -8.35
CA GLU A 501 17.26 -21.14 -8.75
C GLU A 501 18.37 -20.63 -7.82
N ALA A 502 19.46 -21.39 -7.70
CA ALA A 502 20.53 -21.07 -6.74
C ALA A 502 21.13 -19.67 -6.98
N ASP A 503 21.38 -19.34 -8.24
CA ASP A 503 22.07 -18.12 -8.67
C ASP A 503 21.12 -16.94 -8.93
N VAL A 504 19.83 -17.07 -8.59
CA VAL A 504 18.86 -15.99 -8.73
C VAL A 504 19.26 -14.79 -7.87
N PRO A 505 19.36 -13.58 -8.46
CA PRO A 505 19.79 -12.38 -7.74
C PRO A 505 18.83 -12.06 -6.60
N ALA A 506 19.33 -11.48 -5.51
CA ALA A 506 18.45 -11.16 -4.39
C ALA A 506 17.50 -9.98 -4.68
N THR A 507 17.99 -8.96 -5.41
CA THR A 507 17.35 -7.63 -5.54
C THR A 507 16.92 -7.25 -6.96
N ASP A 508 16.88 -8.21 -7.88
CA ASP A 508 16.65 -7.99 -9.32
C ASP A 508 17.56 -6.86 -9.87
N ASP A 509 17.00 -5.88 -10.58
CA ASP A 509 17.69 -4.75 -11.18
C ASP A 509 17.52 -3.44 -10.38
N PHE A 510 17.15 -3.53 -9.10
CA PHE A 510 17.03 -2.36 -8.24
C PHE A 510 18.38 -1.86 -7.74
N PHE A 511 18.54 -0.54 -7.73
CA PHE A 511 19.70 0.13 -7.16
C PHE A 511 19.32 1.52 -6.63
N LEU A 512 20.14 2.05 -5.72
CA LEU A 512 20.02 3.43 -5.26
C LEU A 512 20.91 4.32 -6.16
N PRO A 513 20.35 5.21 -6.99
CA PRO A 513 21.11 6.01 -7.94
C PRO A 513 22.02 6.98 -7.18
N GLY A 514 23.31 7.00 -7.49
CA GLY A 514 24.30 7.94 -6.93
C GLY A 514 23.82 9.38 -6.96
N GLN A 515 24.12 10.14 -5.91
CA GLN A 515 24.16 11.61 -6.01
C GLN A 515 25.49 11.98 -6.66
N ARG A 516 25.48 12.98 -7.54
CA ARG A 516 26.69 13.37 -8.26
C ARG A 516 27.60 14.25 -7.39
N ASP A 517 28.90 14.22 -7.65
CA ASP A 517 29.86 15.07 -6.95
C ASP A 517 29.63 16.56 -7.26
N ASP A 518 29.18 16.85 -8.49
CA ASP A 518 28.80 18.17 -8.98
C ASP A 518 27.31 18.50 -8.75
N ALA A 519 26.59 17.73 -7.91
CA ALA A 519 25.14 17.89 -7.72
C ALA A 519 24.71 19.31 -7.31
N ALA A 520 25.59 20.07 -6.64
CA ALA A 520 25.33 21.47 -6.28
C ALA A 520 25.11 22.38 -7.50
N LEU A 521 25.76 22.09 -8.64
CA LEU A 521 25.59 22.86 -9.88
C LEU A 521 24.22 22.63 -10.53
N HIS A 522 23.64 21.44 -10.33
CA HIS A 522 22.37 21.03 -10.93
C HIS A 522 21.18 21.06 -9.96
N ASP A 523 21.41 21.57 -8.75
CA ASP A 523 20.40 21.64 -7.72
C ASP A 523 19.33 22.68 -8.04
N LEU A 524 18.06 22.28 -7.86
CA LEU A 524 16.90 23.13 -8.08
C LEU A 524 16.29 23.46 -6.71
N ALA A 525 16.26 24.75 -6.39
CA ALA A 525 15.68 25.26 -5.16
C ALA A 525 14.22 25.66 -5.44
N ILE A 526 13.27 24.91 -4.88
CA ILE A 526 11.84 25.13 -5.05
C ILE A 526 11.38 26.18 -4.03
N PRO A 527 10.84 27.32 -4.47
CA PRO A 527 10.43 28.40 -3.58
C PRO A 527 9.37 27.97 -2.57
N PRO A 528 9.32 28.62 -1.39
CA PRO A 528 8.27 28.40 -0.42
C PRO A 528 6.89 28.71 -1.00
N ASP A 529 5.84 28.10 -0.44
CA ASP A 529 4.47 28.45 -0.75
C ASP A 529 3.94 29.60 0.13
N CYS A 530 2.75 30.08 -0.19
CA CYS A 530 2.09 31.17 0.54
C CYS A 530 1.70 30.84 2.00
N THR A 531 1.82 29.58 2.43
CA THR A 531 1.56 29.12 3.80
C THR A 531 2.84 28.92 4.60
N ALA A 532 4.01 29.00 3.96
CA ALA A 532 5.28 28.94 4.63
C ALA A 532 5.48 30.18 5.53
N PRO A 533 6.17 30.03 6.68
CA PRO A 533 6.51 31.17 7.51
C PRO A 533 7.36 32.19 6.72
N ALA A 534 7.20 33.47 7.05
CA ALA A 534 7.95 34.54 6.40
C ALA A 534 9.46 34.30 6.52
N GLY A 535 10.18 34.39 5.40
CA GLY A 535 11.62 34.13 5.35
C GLY A 535 12.02 32.65 5.29
N ALA A 536 11.08 31.72 5.04
CA ALA A 536 11.41 30.32 4.81
C ALA A 536 12.37 30.16 3.63
N ASP A 537 13.44 29.38 3.84
CA ASP A 537 14.38 29.02 2.79
C ASP A 537 13.73 28.13 1.73
N PRO A 538 14.17 28.23 0.45
CA PRO A 538 13.68 27.36 -0.61
C PRO A 538 14.13 25.91 -0.38
N GLU A 539 13.28 24.96 -0.76
CA GLU A 539 13.52 23.55 -0.59
C GLU A 539 14.36 23.00 -1.75
N ARG A 540 15.48 22.35 -1.45
CA ARG A 540 16.43 21.88 -2.47
C ARG A 540 16.17 20.44 -2.87
N LEU A 541 16.18 20.15 -4.17
CA LEU A 541 15.98 18.80 -4.67
C LEU A 541 17.07 17.83 -4.23
N ARG A 542 18.31 18.29 -4.04
CA ARG A 542 19.40 17.42 -3.56
C ARG A 542 19.19 16.89 -2.14
N ASP A 543 18.37 17.56 -1.34
CA ASP A 543 18.07 17.17 0.04
C ASP A 543 16.88 16.19 0.11
N ALA A 544 16.19 15.96 -1.01
CA ALA A 544 15.06 15.04 -1.08
C ALA A 544 15.52 13.57 -0.92
N PRO A 545 14.72 12.71 -0.26
CA PRO A 545 15.05 11.30 -0.10
C PRO A 545 15.26 10.60 -1.45
N ARG A 546 16.44 9.98 -1.62
CA ARG A 546 16.78 9.24 -2.85
C ARG A 546 15.87 8.03 -3.05
N ARG A 547 15.58 7.72 -4.32
CA ARG A 547 14.63 6.68 -4.74
C ARG A 547 15.37 5.42 -5.17
N LEU A 548 14.94 4.23 -4.72
CA LEU A 548 15.34 2.97 -5.35
C LEU A 548 14.76 2.90 -6.77
N LEU A 549 15.62 2.74 -7.77
CA LEU A 549 15.26 2.70 -9.19
C LEU A 549 15.51 1.33 -9.78
N ARG A 550 14.68 0.92 -10.75
CA ARG A 550 14.98 -0.22 -11.62
C ARG A 550 15.84 0.24 -12.79
N ARG A 551 16.99 -0.40 -13.00
CA ARG A 551 17.92 -0.06 -14.10
C ARG A 551 17.22 0.05 -15.44
N ARG A 552 16.31 -0.87 -15.77
CA ARG A 552 15.61 -0.88 -17.06
C ARG A 552 14.61 0.27 -17.28
N ARG A 553 14.24 1.00 -16.22
CA ARG A 553 13.33 2.16 -16.27
C ARG A 553 14.03 3.46 -15.88
N THR A 554 15.32 3.53 -16.18
CA THR A 554 16.12 4.71 -15.91
C THR A 554 16.91 5.15 -17.12
N THR A 555 17.14 6.45 -17.19
CA THR A 555 18.05 7.07 -18.16
C THR A 555 19.22 7.69 -17.39
N PRO A 556 20.48 7.44 -17.78
CA PRO A 556 21.62 8.16 -17.22
C PRO A 556 21.52 9.65 -17.58
N VAL A 557 21.81 10.53 -16.62
CA VAL A 557 21.68 11.99 -16.80
C VAL A 557 22.89 12.74 -16.27
N ARG A 558 23.20 13.87 -16.91
CA ARG A 558 24.35 14.72 -16.57
C ARG A 558 23.92 16.05 -15.98
N LYS A 559 22.73 16.54 -16.32
CA LYS A 559 22.22 17.85 -15.90
C LYS A 559 21.20 17.75 -14.76
N SER A 560 21.41 16.84 -13.82
CA SER A 560 20.51 16.62 -12.68
C SER A 560 21.29 16.31 -11.42
N VAL A 561 20.67 16.42 -10.25
CA VAL A 561 21.33 16.12 -8.95
C VAL A 561 21.66 14.64 -8.77
N THR A 562 20.92 13.76 -9.43
CA THR A 562 21.14 12.31 -9.43
C THR A 562 21.87 11.86 -10.70
N THR A 563 22.53 10.72 -10.62
CA THR A 563 23.18 10.06 -11.78
C THR A 563 22.18 9.50 -12.80
N HIS A 564 20.93 9.26 -12.38
CA HIS A 564 19.89 8.64 -13.20
C HIS A 564 18.55 9.32 -12.96
N ALA A 565 17.77 9.50 -14.02
CA ALA A 565 16.37 9.91 -13.97
C ALA A 565 15.47 8.68 -14.13
N ALA A 566 14.39 8.64 -13.35
CA ALA A 566 13.43 7.55 -13.36
C ALA A 566 12.31 7.86 -14.35
N CYS A 567 12.32 7.18 -15.49
CA CYS A 567 11.36 7.41 -16.56
C CYS A 567 10.28 6.34 -16.48
N ASP A 568 9.01 6.75 -16.37
CA ASP A 568 7.89 5.83 -16.43
C ASP A 568 7.42 5.62 -17.88
N ASP A 569 6.93 4.42 -18.18
CA ASP A 569 6.47 4.02 -19.52
C ASP A 569 5.03 4.53 -19.80
N ARG A 570 4.32 5.03 -18.78
CA ARG A 570 2.91 5.43 -18.85
C ARG A 570 2.59 6.46 -19.93
N ASN A 571 3.51 7.38 -20.20
CA ASN A 571 3.30 8.43 -21.20
C ASN A 571 3.82 8.01 -22.59
N GLY A 572 3.82 6.71 -22.89
CA GLY A 572 4.31 6.16 -24.17
C GLY A 572 5.78 6.50 -24.44
N GLY A 573 6.61 6.54 -23.38
CA GLY A 573 8.02 6.93 -23.46
C GLY A 573 8.28 8.45 -23.51
N LEU A 574 7.26 9.29 -23.33
CA LEU A 574 7.41 10.76 -23.34
C LEU A 574 8.44 11.26 -22.33
N GLN A 575 8.42 10.76 -21.09
CA GLN A 575 9.36 11.20 -20.04
C GLN A 575 10.82 10.89 -20.43
N ALA A 576 11.10 9.68 -20.90
CA ALA A 576 12.44 9.31 -21.36
C ALA A 576 12.90 10.17 -22.54
N ALA A 577 12.00 10.43 -23.49
CA ALA A 577 12.28 11.27 -24.64
C ALA A 577 12.48 12.75 -24.26
N PHE A 578 11.72 13.25 -23.28
CA PHE A 578 11.84 14.59 -22.72
C PHE A 578 13.18 14.77 -22.00
N VAL A 579 13.56 13.82 -21.14
CA VAL A 579 14.87 13.80 -20.48
C VAL A 579 16.00 13.80 -21.50
N ALA A 580 15.90 12.97 -22.54
CA ALA A 580 16.90 12.95 -23.61
C ALA A 580 17.00 14.30 -24.34
N ALA A 581 15.87 14.98 -24.57
CA ALA A 581 15.85 16.31 -25.19
C ALA A 581 16.46 17.39 -24.27
N ALA A 582 16.20 17.34 -22.96
CA ALA A 582 16.79 18.24 -21.98
C ALA A 582 18.31 18.04 -21.85
N GLU A 583 18.78 16.80 -21.88
CA GLU A 583 20.21 16.46 -21.90
C GLU A 583 20.91 16.98 -23.17
N ALA A 584 20.24 16.91 -24.32
CA ALA A 584 20.78 17.36 -25.60
C ALA A 584 20.78 18.90 -25.78
N ASP A 585 19.86 19.62 -25.12
CA ASP A 585 19.71 21.08 -25.31
C ASP A 585 20.76 21.88 -24.51
N PRO A 586 21.68 22.62 -25.16
CA PRO A 586 22.73 23.36 -24.46
C PRO A 586 22.21 24.52 -23.58
N LEU A 587 21.00 25.03 -23.83
CA LEU A 587 20.39 26.10 -23.03
C LEU A 587 19.75 25.58 -21.73
N VAL A 588 19.57 24.27 -21.62
CA VAL A 588 19.14 23.63 -20.38
C VAL A 588 20.35 23.42 -19.49
N GLU A 589 20.35 24.10 -18.34
CA GLU A 589 21.39 24.00 -17.31
C GLU A 589 21.11 22.83 -16.37
N SER A 590 19.83 22.58 -16.07
CA SER A 590 19.41 21.53 -15.14
C SER A 590 17.98 21.07 -15.41
N HIS A 591 17.70 19.79 -15.14
CA HIS A 591 16.35 19.26 -15.17
C HIS A 591 16.13 18.19 -14.08
N ALA A 592 14.88 17.99 -13.73
CA ALA A 592 14.47 16.92 -12.81
C ALA A 592 13.07 16.44 -13.14
N LEU A 593 12.87 15.13 -13.17
CA LEU A 593 11.54 14.55 -13.08
C LEU A 593 11.10 14.57 -11.62
N LEU A 594 9.87 15.00 -11.38
CA LEU A 594 9.29 15.11 -10.05
C LEU A 594 8.56 13.81 -9.68
N ASP A 595 8.77 13.36 -8.44
CA ASP A 595 8.02 12.26 -7.84
C ASP A 595 7.20 12.84 -6.68
N PRO A 596 5.88 13.03 -6.86
CA PRO A 596 5.03 13.64 -5.85
C PRO A 596 5.04 12.87 -4.52
N ARG A 597 5.42 11.59 -4.53
CA ARG A 597 5.51 10.77 -3.32
C ARG A 597 6.65 11.22 -2.41
N ARG A 598 7.79 11.60 -2.97
CA ARG A 598 9.05 11.71 -2.21
C ARG A 598 9.54 13.13 -2.04
N GLN A 599 9.21 14.00 -2.99
CA GLN A 599 9.38 15.43 -2.82
C GLN A 599 8.28 15.89 -1.89
N ALA A 600 8.56 15.77 -0.59
CA ALA A 600 7.72 16.26 0.50
C ALA A 600 7.79 17.79 0.57
N LEU A 601 7.64 18.43 -0.60
CA LEU A 601 7.65 19.86 -0.74
C LEU A 601 6.59 20.40 0.19
N ARG A 602 6.95 21.34 1.07
CA ARG A 602 5.92 22.10 1.80
C ARG A 602 4.86 22.62 0.82
N ALA A 603 5.34 23.07 -0.36
CA ALA A 603 4.52 23.42 -1.51
C ALA A 603 3.62 22.30 -2.05
N HIS A 604 4.07 21.03 -2.05
CA HIS A 604 3.22 19.88 -2.42
C HIS A 604 2.08 19.67 -1.44
N GLU A 605 2.36 19.75 -0.15
CA GLU A 605 1.35 19.57 0.90
C GLU A 605 0.30 20.68 0.88
N ALA A 606 0.72 21.93 0.69
CA ALA A 606 -0.21 23.05 0.55
C ALA A 606 -1.05 22.97 -0.73
N LEU A 607 -0.46 22.49 -1.84
CA LEU A 607 -1.19 22.28 -3.09
C LEU A 607 -2.20 21.12 -2.96
N LEU A 608 -1.81 20.00 -2.35
CA LEU A 608 -2.72 18.88 -2.06
C LEU A 608 -3.84 19.27 -1.09
N ALA A 609 -3.60 20.18 -0.13
CA ALA A 609 -4.64 20.68 0.76
C ALA A 609 -5.76 21.41 0.01
N ARG A 610 -5.43 22.04 -1.13
CA ARG A 610 -6.36 22.78 -1.99
C ARG A 610 -6.93 21.93 -3.14
N ALA A 611 -6.21 20.88 -3.52
CA ALA A 611 -6.55 19.96 -4.61
C ALA A 611 -6.22 18.51 -4.19
N PRO A 612 -7.09 17.90 -3.37
CA PRO A 612 -6.82 16.59 -2.79
C PRO A 612 -6.75 15.48 -3.84
N ASP A 613 -7.26 15.70 -5.05
CA ASP A 613 -7.18 14.79 -6.19
C ASP A 613 -5.79 14.76 -6.86
N GLY A 614 -4.87 15.65 -6.45
CA GLY A 614 -3.51 15.75 -7.01
C GLY A 614 -3.46 16.31 -8.42
N ALA A 615 -4.58 16.79 -8.97
CA ALA A 615 -4.63 17.37 -10.31
C ALA A 615 -3.79 18.65 -10.38
N GLY A 616 -3.11 18.88 -11.50
CA GLY A 616 -2.35 20.13 -11.73
C GLY A 616 -0.99 20.21 -11.04
N TRP A 617 -0.50 19.13 -10.43
CA TRP A 617 0.88 19.05 -9.95
C TRP A 617 1.87 18.91 -11.13
N PRO A 618 2.99 19.65 -11.16
CA PRO A 618 4.01 19.52 -12.20
C PRO A 618 4.73 18.17 -12.11
N GLU A 619 5.09 17.62 -13.27
CA GLU A 619 5.78 16.34 -13.39
C GLU A 619 7.28 16.48 -13.66
N ALA A 620 7.72 17.66 -14.11
CA ALA A 620 9.14 17.94 -14.31
C ALA A 620 9.51 19.41 -14.07
N LEU A 621 10.78 19.65 -13.80
CA LEU A 621 11.42 20.96 -13.75
C LEU A 621 12.50 21.05 -14.81
N VAL A 622 12.61 22.22 -15.45
CA VAL A 622 13.71 22.57 -16.35
C VAL A 622 14.20 23.97 -16.02
N ARG A 623 15.49 24.13 -15.77
CA ARG A 623 16.15 25.42 -15.54
C ARG A 623 17.01 25.80 -16.74
N THR A 624 16.84 27.03 -17.17
CA THR A 624 17.71 27.74 -18.11
C THR A 624 18.32 28.95 -17.41
N ALA A 625 19.16 29.71 -18.13
CA ALA A 625 19.78 30.93 -17.58
C ALA A 625 18.74 31.96 -17.05
N GLU A 626 17.57 32.06 -17.69
CA GLU A 626 16.58 33.10 -17.36
C GLU A 626 15.32 32.57 -16.65
N ARG A 627 14.96 31.30 -16.88
CA ARG A 627 13.66 30.76 -16.48
C ARG A 627 13.75 29.38 -15.84
N VAL A 628 12.82 29.11 -14.92
CA VAL A 628 12.53 27.77 -14.42
C VAL A 628 11.12 27.37 -14.86
N TYR A 629 11.02 26.27 -15.60
CA TYR A 629 9.77 25.75 -16.13
C TYR A 629 9.24 24.61 -15.26
N LEU A 630 8.01 24.79 -14.76
CA LEU A 630 7.16 23.73 -14.21
C LEU A 630 6.42 23.06 -15.36
N VAL A 631 6.78 21.82 -15.68
CA VAL A 631 6.22 21.10 -16.82
C VAL A 631 5.16 20.11 -16.36
N ASP A 632 3.97 20.19 -16.93
CA ASP A 632 2.91 19.19 -16.79
C ASP A 632 2.74 18.41 -18.10
N PHE A 633 2.77 17.07 -18.06
CA PHE A 633 2.59 16.26 -19.26
C PHE A 633 1.10 16.00 -19.50
N GLN A 634 0.67 16.20 -20.73
CA GLN A 634 -0.72 15.94 -21.13
C GLN A 634 -0.76 14.79 -22.15
N ALA A 635 -1.61 13.80 -21.91
CA ALA A 635 -1.74 12.65 -22.82
C ALA A 635 -2.22 13.05 -24.22
N SER A 636 -3.02 14.12 -24.31
CA SER A 636 -3.62 14.62 -25.54
C SER A 636 -3.68 16.15 -25.54
N CYS A 637 -3.81 16.74 -26.73
CA CYS A 637 -4.14 18.16 -26.83
C CYS A 637 -5.61 18.38 -26.42
N PRO A 638 -5.92 19.37 -25.57
CA PRO A 638 -7.30 19.70 -25.23
C PRO A 638 -8.06 20.16 -26.48
N ALA A 639 -9.23 19.57 -26.72
CA ALA A 639 -10.07 19.91 -27.86
C ALA A 639 -10.79 21.27 -27.70
N ALA A 640 -10.97 21.72 -26.46
CA ALA A 640 -11.61 22.98 -26.09
C ALA A 640 -11.00 23.51 -24.77
N PRO A 641 -11.16 24.81 -24.45
CA PRO A 641 -10.77 25.36 -23.16
C PRO A 641 -11.54 24.66 -22.03
N VAL A 642 -10.82 23.94 -21.18
CA VAL A 642 -11.37 23.32 -19.97
C VAL A 642 -11.16 24.30 -18.81
N PRO A 643 -12.16 24.53 -17.93
CA PRO A 643 -11.96 25.36 -16.75
C PRO A 643 -10.83 24.79 -15.88
N PRO A 644 -9.94 25.64 -15.32
CA PRO A 644 -8.80 25.17 -14.55
C PRO A 644 -9.28 24.42 -13.32
N THR A 645 -8.67 23.27 -13.07
CA THR A 645 -8.91 22.46 -11.88
C THR A 645 -8.52 23.21 -10.59
N PRO A 646 -9.01 22.81 -9.41
CA PRO A 646 -8.59 23.39 -8.14
C PRO A 646 -7.06 23.43 -7.98
N GLY A 647 -6.36 22.39 -8.41
CA GLY A 647 -4.90 22.32 -8.29
C GLY A 647 -4.17 23.22 -9.27
N GLU A 648 -4.67 23.37 -10.50
CA GLU A 648 -4.14 24.36 -11.44
C GLU A 648 -4.32 25.80 -10.93
N ARG A 649 -5.47 26.10 -10.30
CA ARG A 649 -5.69 27.40 -9.64
C ARG A 649 -4.74 27.60 -8.47
N ALA A 650 -4.49 26.55 -7.68
CA ALA A 650 -3.57 26.60 -6.56
C ALA A 650 -2.11 26.78 -7.02
N LEU A 651 -1.70 26.12 -8.10
CA LEU A 651 -0.39 26.30 -8.72
C LEU A 651 -0.22 27.72 -9.30
N ALA A 652 -1.27 28.27 -9.93
CA ALA A 652 -1.25 29.65 -10.42
C ALA A 652 -1.14 30.67 -9.28
N LEU A 653 -1.78 30.41 -8.13
CA LEU A 653 -1.62 31.21 -6.92
C LEU A 653 -0.19 31.13 -6.38
N TRP A 654 0.40 29.93 -6.36
CA TRP A 654 1.78 29.72 -5.94
C TRP A 654 2.76 30.48 -6.85
N LEU A 655 2.63 30.38 -8.17
CA LEU A 655 3.46 31.13 -9.12
C LEU A 655 3.41 32.66 -8.90
N ARG A 656 2.22 33.21 -8.65
CA ARG A 656 2.09 34.65 -8.31
C ARG A 656 2.81 35.02 -7.01
N HIS A 657 2.82 34.12 -6.03
CA HIS A 657 3.59 34.32 -4.81
C HIS A 657 5.09 34.28 -5.09
N VAL A 658 5.56 33.31 -5.88
CA VAL A 658 6.96 33.20 -6.29
C VAL A 658 7.45 34.46 -7.01
N ASP A 659 6.65 35.02 -7.91
CA ASP A 659 6.99 36.26 -8.63
C ASP A 659 7.17 37.47 -7.68
N ALA A 660 6.53 37.45 -6.51
CA ALA A 660 6.66 38.49 -5.49
C ALA A 660 7.85 38.27 -4.53
N LEU A 661 8.52 37.11 -4.58
CA LEU A 661 9.68 36.84 -3.73
C LEU A 661 10.94 37.58 -4.21
N PRO A 662 11.87 37.92 -3.29
CA PRO A 662 13.18 38.44 -3.64
C PRO A 662 13.89 37.55 -4.67
N PRO A 663 14.62 38.11 -5.67
CA PRO A 663 15.27 37.34 -6.73
C PRO A 663 16.09 36.14 -6.23
N ARG A 664 16.89 36.31 -5.17
CA ARG A 664 17.69 35.24 -4.56
C ARG A 664 16.86 34.03 -4.06
N GLN A 665 15.62 34.24 -3.63
CA GLN A 665 14.74 33.16 -3.15
C GLN A 665 14.11 32.35 -4.28
N ARG A 666 14.25 32.82 -5.53
CA ARG A 666 13.74 32.16 -6.74
C ARG A 666 14.85 31.86 -7.75
N ASP A 667 16.08 31.67 -7.24
CA ASP A 667 17.28 31.38 -8.03
C ASP A 667 17.56 32.45 -9.09
N ASP A 668 17.24 33.71 -8.79
CA ASP A 668 17.37 34.89 -9.66
C ASP A 668 16.70 34.74 -11.04
N ARG A 669 15.69 33.87 -11.13
CA ARG A 669 15.02 33.48 -12.38
C ARG A 669 13.51 33.71 -12.31
N ARG A 670 12.87 33.73 -13.48
CA ARG A 670 11.40 33.75 -13.59
C ARG A 670 10.84 32.32 -13.58
N TRP A 671 9.83 32.07 -12.77
CA TRP A 671 9.17 30.76 -12.73
C TRP A 671 7.95 30.75 -13.65
N CYS A 672 7.80 29.73 -14.47
CA CYS A 672 6.74 29.64 -15.47
C CYS A 672 6.13 28.24 -15.50
N ARG A 673 4.83 28.14 -15.78
CA ARG A 673 4.19 26.86 -16.10
C ARG A 673 4.26 26.60 -17.60
N ALA A 674 4.53 25.37 -18.01
CA ALA A 674 4.47 24.92 -19.39
C ALA A 674 3.73 23.58 -19.49
N SER A 675 2.49 23.61 -20.00
CA SER A 675 1.72 22.39 -20.27
C SER A 675 2.18 21.76 -21.59
N LEU A 676 2.64 20.51 -21.55
CA LEU A 676 3.26 19.83 -22.68
C LEU A 676 2.41 18.64 -23.15
N PRO A 677 1.60 18.81 -24.21
CA PRO A 677 0.89 17.70 -24.84
C PRO A 677 1.83 16.73 -25.54
N ALA A 678 1.66 15.43 -25.28
CA ALA A 678 2.44 14.37 -25.90
C ALA A 678 2.42 14.45 -27.44
N PRO A 679 1.28 14.63 -28.12
CA PRO A 679 1.26 14.73 -29.59
C PRO A 679 2.08 15.91 -30.12
N LEU A 680 2.04 17.05 -29.43
CA LEU A 680 2.82 18.24 -29.77
C LEU A 680 4.32 17.97 -29.63
N PHE A 681 4.73 17.38 -28.50
CA PHE A 681 6.13 17.05 -28.24
C PHE A 681 6.69 16.11 -29.30
N TRP A 682 5.97 15.04 -29.66
CA TRP A 682 6.45 14.09 -30.68
C TRP A 682 6.52 14.71 -32.07
N SER A 683 5.62 15.65 -32.41
CA SER A 683 5.70 16.40 -33.65
C SER A 683 6.93 17.31 -33.69
N TRP A 684 7.13 18.08 -32.62
CA TRP A 684 8.28 18.97 -32.47
C TRP A 684 9.62 18.22 -32.44
N LYS A 685 9.71 17.07 -31.76
CA LYS A 685 10.95 16.29 -31.66
C LYS A 685 11.47 15.88 -33.04
N ARG A 686 10.58 15.64 -34.01
CA ARG A 686 10.95 15.32 -35.39
C ARG A 686 11.56 16.50 -36.15
N SER A 687 11.24 17.74 -35.78
CA SER A 687 11.81 18.93 -36.41
C SER A 687 13.19 19.31 -35.83
N GLY A 688 13.69 18.60 -34.82
CA GLY A 688 15.04 18.81 -34.26
C GLY A 688 15.24 20.13 -33.52
N GLY A 689 14.17 20.76 -33.00
CA GLY A 689 14.29 22.02 -32.25
C GLY A 689 14.92 21.85 -30.86
N ALA A 690 15.23 22.98 -30.20
CA ALA A 690 15.69 23.03 -28.80
C ALA A 690 14.50 23.00 -27.82
N LEU A 691 14.59 22.18 -26.76
CA LEU A 691 13.50 21.95 -25.80
C LEU A 691 13.13 23.25 -25.07
N SER A 692 14.13 24.03 -24.70
CA SER A 692 14.01 25.36 -24.10
C SER A 692 13.10 26.29 -24.91
N HIS A 693 13.22 26.30 -26.24
CA HIS A 693 12.36 27.10 -27.12
C HIS A 693 10.90 26.62 -27.12
N LEU A 694 10.67 25.30 -27.10
CA LEU A 694 9.32 24.75 -26.99
C LEU A 694 8.67 25.15 -25.66
N LEU A 695 9.41 25.00 -24.55
CA LEU A 695 8.93 25.36 -23.22
C LEU A 695 8.65 26.86 -23.08
N ALA A 696 9.50 27.71 -23.67
CA ALA A 696 9.27 29.15 -23.72
C ALA A 696 7.95 29.50 -24.41
N ARG A 697 7.70 28.93 -25.61
CA ARG A 697 6.45 29.16 -26.35
C ARG A 697 5.21 28.69 -25.59
N LEU A 698 5.30 27.53 -24.94
CA LEU A 698 4.19 26.98 -24.15
C LEU A 698 3.90 27.84 -22.91
N ALA A 699 4.94 28.32 -22.24
CA ALA A 699 4.80 29.21 -21.10
C ALA A 699 4.16 30.55 -21.45
N ASP A 700 4.59 31.16 -22.57
CA ASP A 700 4.06 32.44 -23.01
C ASP A 700 2.59 32.31 -23.46
N ALA A 701 2.22 31.20 -24.11
CA ALA A 701 0.83 30.89 -24.45
C ALA A 701 -0.07 30.60 -23.24
N SER A 702 0.51 30.14 -22.12
CA SER A 702 -0.20 29.83 -20.88
C SER A 702 -0.42 31.08 -20.00
N THR A 703 0.25 32.19 -20.32
CA THR A 703 0.06 33.45 -19.61
C THR A 703 -1.20 34.10 -20.17
N PRO A 704 -2.26 34.37 -19.38
CA PRO A 704 -3.37 35.15 -19.85
C PRO A 704 -2.87 36.59 -20.05
N THR A 705 -2.42 36.89 -21.26
CA THR A 705 -2.12 38.26 -21.65
C THR A 705 -3.40 39.04 -21.43
N ARG A 706 -3.34 40.05 -20.55
CA ARG A 706 -4.25 41.20 -20.63
C ARG A 706 -4.36 41.52 -22.12
N LEU A 707 -5.55 41.40 -22.68
CA LEU A 707 -5.90 41.94 -23.99
C LEU A 707 -5.62 43.45 -23.95
N VAL A 708 -4.36 43.83 -24.14
CA VAL A 708 -4.02 45.11 -24.72
C VAL A 708 -4.54 44.99 -26.14
N ARG A 709 -5.62 45.74 -26.39
CA ARG A 709 -6.22 45.95 -27.69
C ARG A 709 -5.11 46.03 -28.75
N SER A 710 -5.11 45.09 -29.69
CA SER A 710 -4.39 45.30 -30.93
C SER A 710 -5.18 46.31 -31.76
N PRO A 711 -4.58 47.43 -32.22
CA PRO A 711 -5.16 48.28 -33.23
C PRO A 711 -4.70 47.72 -34.58
N TRP A 712 -5.42 46.75 -35.11
CA TRP A 712 -5.35 46.44 -36.54
C TRP A 712 -6.76 46.55 -37.10
N THR A 713 -7.15 47.80 -37.33
CA THR A 713 -8.16 48.17 -38.32
C THR A 713 -7.44 48.46 -39.63
N SER A 714 -7.67 47.58 -40.63
CA SER A 714 -8.05 47.90 -42.02
C SER A 714 -7.02 48.61 -42.93
N PRO A 715 -7.21 48.61 -44.28
CA PRO A 715 -8.41 48.28 -45.08
C PRO A 715 -8.61 46.78 -45.37
#